data_AF-A0A059LKP9-F1
#
_entry.id   AF-A0A059LKP9-F1
#
_cell.length_a   1.000
_cell.length_b   1.000
_cell.length_c   1.000
_cell.angle_alpha   90.00
_cell.angle_beta   90.00
_cell.angle_gamma   90.00
#
_symmetry.space_group_name_H-M   'P 1'
#
loop_
_entity.id
_entity.type
_entity.pdbx_description
1 polymer ?
#
loop_
_entity_poly.entity_id
_entity_poly.type
_entity_poly.pdbx_seq_one_letter_code
_entity_poly.pdbx_strand_id
1 'polypeptide(L)'
;DRLYREESLARKKIHNAMEDLKGKIRVYCRVRPLLEFERQKGQAMAVDIPDELSISLQWMDKKREFNFDAVFPGSTSQERVFADTQHLIRSAVDGYNVCIFAYGQTGSGKTFTIYGSDDLPGLTPRGVRELFDVVDRDSGKFSFKIEVFMLELYCDDLSDLLADHASSGSSSARGARKPAAKLEIKKDPKGVVTVPGAALVPVSSAAQLLRTIEQGLAGRRVSSTAMNRESSRSHLIITICIEATNLQTQAVTSGKLSFVDLAGSERVKKSKSEGDQLKEAQAINKSLSALGNVISALATEQGHVPYRDHKLTMLMSDSIGGTAKTLMFVNVSPVDGNLDETNNSLQYAQRVSTIRNDVGKNEASKDVVRLQRQVAHWKEQAGLPPHLRSYVDLVDIRDERQNGDHVDRKKMHGLIRNNVAHLMRSLSGLNVDELGVIVLQGGGPNHIYETDNEALFKQEGFFFHLFGVLEESYYGMLDVRTGQSMLFMPRLPAEYAVWMGPIASPEAVAAAHGVDRVAYVDELAAVLSELEAPSVHVLCGENTDSGLHSHPAIFEGSAAFPLERRSLHRVLTHARVFKTADEVAVMRYAASVASAAHVKVMQAAKPGVYEYELEAAFLSHIYGEGSCRIAPYVPIFGSGSNGAILHYGHAGAPNSRRLEEGDMVLVDAGAEYYRYSSDITCCFPVGGRFSDKHKVVYNAVLAASRAVLAAAGPGSAWPDMHLLAERTMLSALKDSGLLRGEVDDMVKARLGAVFQPHGLGHLLGIETHDVGGYGEGLPPRSQEPGLKSLRTARVLEENMVLTVEPGCYFIDPLLDAALADPAHAPFLVPERIAEYRGFGGVRIEDDCVVTARGLESFNCVPRDVEDVEAVMAGAPWPKQ
;
A
#
# COMPACT_ATOMS: atom_id res chain seq x y z
N ASP A 1 12.83 -24.70 -21.85
CA ASP A 1 11.40 -24.39 -21.63
C ASP A 1 11.11 -23.55 -20.39
N ARG A 2 11.47 -23.96 -19.17
CA ARG A 2 11.22 -23.16 -17.95
C ARG A 2 11.88 -21.77 -17.98
N LEU A 3 13.19 -21.71 -18.29
CA LEU A 3 13.95 -20.46 -18.40
C LEU A 3 13.40 -19.52 -19.48
N TYR A 4 12.89 -20.06 -20.58
CA TYR A 4 12.27 -19.29 -21.65
C TYR A 4 10.88 -18.74 -21.27
N ARG A 5 10.14 -19.49 -20.44
CA ARG A 5 8.87 -19.03 -19.87
C ARG A 5 9.08 -17.89 -18.87
N GLU A 6 10.08 -18.03 -18.01
CA GLU A 6 10.50 -16.99 -17.06
C GLU A 6 10.97 -15.73 -17.81
N GLU A 7 11.79 -15.88 -18.87
CA GLU A 7 12.20 -14.78 -19.74
C GLU A 7 11.01 -14.11 -20.43
N SER A 8 10.09 -14.87 -21.03
CA SER A 8 8.94 -14.30 -21.74
C SER A 8 7.97 -13.57 -20.80
N LEU A 9 7.78 -14.06 -19.57
CA LEU A 9 6.97 -13.38 -18.55
C LEU A 9 7.67 -12.13 -18.01
N ALA A 10 8.98 -12.22 -17.76
CA ALA A 10 9.79 -11.08 -17.35
C ALA A 10 9.80 -9.99 -18.42
N ARG A 11 9.96 -10.34 -19.70
CA ARG A 11 9.94 -9.38 -20.81
C ARG A 11 8.60 -8.65 -20.94
N LYS A 12 7.48 -9.37 -20.80
CA LYS A 12 6.14 -8.75 -20.78
C LYS A 12 5.97 -7.82 -19.57
N LYS A 13 6.44 -8.25 -18.39
CA LYS A 13 6.40 -7.44 -17.16
C LYS A 13 7.26 -6.18 -17.28
N ILE A 14 8.48 -6.30 -17.77
CA ILE A 14 9.43 -5.19 -17.96
C ILE A 14 8.92 -4.23 -19.03
N HIS A 15 8.45 -4.70 -20.19
CA HIS A 15 7.88 -3.85 -21.23
C HIS A 15 6.73 -2.99 -20.69
N ASN A 16 5.80 -3.62 -19.97
CA ASN A 16 4.64 -2.90 -19.45
C ASN A 16 5.01 -1.97 -18.29
N ALA A 17 5.95 -2.36 -17.42
CA ALA A 17 6.49 -1.48 -16.39
C ALA A 17 7.20 -0.26 -17.01
N MET A 18 7.98 -0.45 -18.08
CA MET A 18 8.60 0.67 -18.80
C MET A 18 7.57 1.61 -19.41
N GLU A 19 6.49 1.09 -19.98
CA GLU A 19 5.40 1.94 -20.51
C GLU A 19 4.61 2.63 -19.40
N ASP A 20 4.48 2.01 -18.23
CA ASP A 20 3.81 2.62 -17.06
C ASP A 20 4.68 3.75 -16.46
N LEU A 21 6.01 3.59 -16.46
CA LEU A 21 6.97 4.63 -16.04
C LEU A 21 6.94 5.88 -16.94
N LYS A 22 6.53 5.75 -18.21
CA LYS A 22 6.35 6.89 -19.12
C LYS A 22 5.07 7.70 -18.84
N GLY A 23 4.27 7.29 -17.86
CA GLY A 23 2.98 7.92 -17.54
C GLY A 23 1.80 7.22 -18.20
N LYS A 24 0.72 7.01 -17.44
CA LYS A 24 -0.50 6.33 -17.89
C LYS A 24 -1.36 7.19 -18.81
N ILE A 25 -1.29 8.51 -18.68
CA ILE A 25 -1.83 9.47 -19.66
C ILE A 25 -0.65 10.29 -20.16
N ARG A 26 -0.37 10.17 -21.46
CA ARG A 26 0.64 10.95 -22.17
C ARG A 26 -0.02 11.93 -23.11
N VAL A 27 0.59 13.09 -23.27
CA VAL A 27 0.12 14.16 -24.14
C VAL A 27 1.22 14.51 -25.12
N TYR A 28 0.98 14.29 -26.41
CA TYR A 28 1.83 14.70 -27.51
C TYR A 28 1.23 15.90 -28.23
N CYS A 29 2.00 16.97 -28.37
CA CYS A 29 1.62 18.11 -29.20
C CYS A 29 2.10 17.90 -30.63
N ARG A 30 1.22 18.09 -31.61
CA ARG A 30 1.57 18.05 -33.03
C ARG A 30 1.14 19.33 -33.72
N VAL A 31 2.13 20.07 -34.21
CA VAL A 31 1.92 21.26 -35.03
C VAL A 31 1.84 20.84 -36.49
N ARG A 32 0.78 21.21 -37.20
CA ARG A 32 0.70 20.92 -38.64
C ARG A 32 1.58 21.88 -39.46
N PRO A 33 1.99 21.52 -40.69
CA PRO A 33 2.65 22.46 -41.61
C PRO A 33 1.80 23.71 -41.90
N LEU A 34 2.48 24.82 -42.21
CA LEU A 34 1.89 26.02 -42.79
C LEU A 34 1.48 25.75 -44.24
N LEU A 35 0.19 25.83 -44.55
CA LEU A 35 -0.37 25.46 -45.85
C LEU A 35 -0.20 26.59 -46.86
N GLU A 36 -0.11 26.26 -48.16
CA GLU A 36 0.13 27.25 -49.22
C GLU A 36 -0.93 28.36 -49.28
N PHE A 37 -2.20 28.01 -49.12
CA PHE A 37 -3.28 29.01 -49.12
C PHE A 37 -3.21 29.98 -47.93
N GLU A 38 -2.57 29.60 -46.82
CA GLU A 38 -2.39 30.45 -45.63
C GLU A 38 -1.26 31.44 -45.88
N ARG A 39 -0.18 30.99 -46.53
CA ARG A 39 0.91 31.85 -47.02
C ARG A 39 0.37 32.88 -48.02
N GLN A 40 -0.49 32.46 -48.94
CA GLN A 40 -1.13 33.34 -49.92
C GLN A 40 -2.06 34.38 -49.28
N LYS A 41 -2.63 34.07 -48.10
CA LYS A 41 -3.44 35.02 -47.31
C LYS A 41 -2.61 35.90 -46.38
N GLY A 42 -1.28 35.81 -46.43
CA GLY A 42 -0.37 36.61 -45.59
C GLY A 42 -0.32 36.16 -44.13
N GLN A 43 -0.76 34.95 -43.81
CA GLN A 43 -0.72 34.42 -42.43
C GLN A 43 0.70 33.95 -42.07
N ALA A 44 1.14 34.28 -40.86
CA ALA A 44 2.47 33.91 -40.37
C ALA A 44 2.43 32.78 -39.33
N MET A 45 3.59 32.12 -39.15
CA MET A 45 3.82 31.21 -38.02
C MET A 45 3.72 31.99 -36.71
N ALA A 46 2.87 31.53 -35.80
CA ALA A 46 2.59 32.15 -34.51
C ALA A 46 2.91 31.22 -33.31
N VAL A 47 3.51 30.07 -33.59
CA VAL A 47 4.01 29.12 -32.60
C VAL A 47 5.50 28.88 -32.82
N ASP A 48 6.23 28.72 -31.73
CA ASP A 48 7.65 28.41 -31.68
C ASP A 48 7.83 27.11 -30.88
N ILE A 49 8.80 26.29 -31.26
CA ILE A 49 9.07 24.99 -30.64
C ILE A 49 10.54 25.04 -30.17
N PRO A 50 10.80 25.46 -28.92
CA PRO A 50 12.16 25.63 -28.42
C PRO A 50 12.94 24.31 -28.36
N ASP A 51 12.26 23.21 -28.04
CA ASP A 51 12.84 21.87 -27.87
C ASP A 51 11.78 20.77 -28.13
N GLU A 52 12.14 19.50 -27.92
CA GLU A 52 11.28 18.35 -28.19
C GLU A 52 10.10 18.18 -27.21
N LEU A 53 10.02 18.97 -26.14
CA LEU A 53 9.00 18.87 -25.08
C LEU A 53 8.17 20.14 -24.91
N SER A 54 8.65 21.27 -25.46
CA SER A 54 8.09 22.59 -25.19
C SER A 54 7.53 23.24 -26.46
N ILE A 55 6.41 23.97 -26.33
CA ILE A 55 5.87 24.83 -27.38
C ILE A 55 5.50 26.18 -26.79
N SER A 56 5.87 27.26 -27.47
CA SER A 56 5.58 28.62 -27.04
C SER A 56 4.84 29.44 -28.10
N LEU A 57 4.05 30.42 -27.66
CA LEU A 57 3.29 31.30 -28.53
C LEU A 57 3.07 32.66 -27.85
N GLN A 58 2.94 33.72 -28.65
CA GLN A 58 2.70 35.07 -28.16
C GLN A 58 1.19 35.35 -28.12
N TRP A 59 0.56 35.40 -26.95
CA TRP A 59 -0.88 35.62 -26.81
C TRP A 59 -1.20 36.76 -25.84
N MET A 60 -2.01 37.73 -26.28
CA MET A 60 -2.33 38.96 -25.53
C MET A 60 -1.08 39.67 -24.99
N ASP A 61 -0.08 39.87 -25.85
CA ASP A 61 1.21 40.50 -25.55
C ASP A 61 2.06 39.81 -24.47
N LYS A 62 1.73 38.57 -24.11
CA LYS A 62 2.52 37.72 -23.21
C LYS A 62 2.99 36.46 -23.94
N LYS A 63 4.27 36.13 -23.76
CA LYS A 63 4.80 34.82 -24.17
C LYS A 63 4.20 33.76 -23.24
N ARG A 64 3.61 32.72 -23.82
CA ARG A 64 3.10 31.54 -23.11
C ARG A 64 3.85 30.31 -23.59
N GLU A 65 4.18 29.43 -22.67
CA GLU A 65 4.93 28.20 -22.91
C GLU A 65 4.20 27.03 -22.27
N PHE A 66 4.17 25.90 -22.97
CA PHE A 66 3.48 24.68 -22.58
C PHE A 66 4.42 23.49 -22.75
N ASN A 67 4.37 22.56 -21.80
CA ASN A 67 5.26 21.40 -21.74
C ASN A 67 4.45 20.11 -21.87
N PHE A 68 4.92 19.22 -22.74
CA PHE A 68 4.28 17.96 -23.12
C PHE A 68 5.29 16.82 -23.16
N ASP A 69 4.81 15.58 -23.22
CA ASP A 69 5.66 14.39 -23.31
C ASP A 69 6.41 14.29 -24.64
N ALA A 70 5.90 14.95 -25.69
CA ALA A 70 6.60 15.19 -26.95
C ALA A 70 5.93 16.32 -27.74
N VAL A 71 6.71 17.11 -28.47
CA VAL A 71 6.27 18.16 -29.38
C VAL A 71 6.81 17.90 -30.78
N PHE A 72 5.91 17.68 -31.73
CA PHE A 72 6.23 17.37 -33.12
C PHE A 72 6.03 18.61 -34.01
N PRO A 73 7.10 19.14 -34.63
CA PRO A 73 6.98 20.19 -35.64
C PRO A 73 6.28 19.69 -36.91
N GLY A 74 5.84 20.63 -37.75
CA GLY A 74 5.18 20.30 -39.02
C GLY A 74 6.04 19.50 -40.00
N SER A 75 7.36 19.50 -39.83
CA SER A 75 8.30 18.71 -40.63
C SER A 75 8.35 17.22 -40.24
N THR A 76 7.77 16.82 -39.11
CA THR A 76 7.85 15.43 -38.62
C THR A 76 6.99 14.48 -39.45
N SER A 77 7.59 13.38 -39.93
CA SER A 77 6.91 12.35 -40.71
C SER A 77 5.92 11.53 -39.87
N GLN A 78 4.91 10.94 -40.52
CA GLN A 78 3.95 10.03 -39.86
C GLN A 78 4.62 8.82 -39.21
N GLU A 79 5.73 8.35 -39.80
CA GLU A 79 6.50 7.22 -39.27
C GLU A 79 7.16 7.58 -37.95
N ARG A 80 7.79 8.75 -37.86
CA ARG A 80 8.42 9.20 -36.61
C ARG A 80 7.38 9.46 -35.52
N VAL A 81 6.21 10.01 -35.88
CA VAL A 81 5.08 10.17 -34.94
C VAL A 81 4.55 8.82 -34.46
N PHE A 82 4.60 7.77 -35.28
CA PHE A 82 4.14 6.43 -34.91
C PHE A 82 5.13 5.65 -34.04
N ALA A 83 6.44 5.87 -34.19
CA ALA A 83 7.49 5.08 -33.54
C ALA A 83 7.26 4.87 -32.03
N ASP A 84 6.91 5.93 -31.29
CA ASP A 84 6.67 5.84 -29.85
C ASP A 84 5.31 5.23 -29.50
N THR A 85 4.33 5.31 -30.42
CA THR A 85 2.99 4.72 -30.25
C THR A 85 2.98 3.21 -30.46
N GLN A 86 3.99 2.65 -31.12
CA GLN A 86 4.12 1.22 -31.39
C GLN A 86 4.10 0.38 -30.10
N HIS A 87 4.73 0.87 -29.03
CA HIS A 87 4.81 0.18 -27.74
C HIS A 87 3.46 0.04 -27.02
N LEU A 88 2.53 0.96 -27.27
CA LEU A 88 1.16 0.90 -26.77
C LEU A 88 0.37 -0.21 -27.46
N ILE A 89 0.57 -0.42 -28.76
CA ILE A 89 -0.07 -1.52 -29.51
C ILE A 89 0.29 -2.87 -28.88
N ARG A 90 1.56 -3.05 -28.51
CA ARG A 90 2.03 -4.25 -27.81
C ARG A 90 1.38 -4.43 -26.44
N SER A 91 1.18 -3.35 -25.69
CA SER A 91 0.50 -3.39 -24.40
C SER A 91 -0.95 -3.88 -24.53
N ALA A 92 -1.65 -3.49 -25.60
CA ALA A 92 -3.01 -3.98 -25.86
C ALA A 92 -3.04 -5.50 -26.11
N VAL A 93 -2.04 -6.04 -26.83
CA VAL A 93 -1.91 -7.49 -27.04
C VAL A 93 -1.60 -8.25 -25.74
N ASP A 94 -0.86 -7.62 -24.81
CA ASP A 94 -0.55 -8.19 -23.49
C ASP A 94 -1.73 -8.16 -22.49
N GLY A 95 -2.91 -7.64 -22.90
CA GLY A 95 -4.12 -7.64 -22.08
C GLY A 95 -4.42 -6.33 -21.35
N TYR A 96 -3.82 -5.22 -21.77
CA TYR A 96 -4.13 -3.89 -21.25
C TYR A 96 -5.17 -3.17 -22.11
N ASN A 97 -5.89 -2.24 -21.49
CA ASN A 97 -6.72 -1.29 -22.22
C ASN A 97 -5.83 -0.13 -22.69
N VAL A 98 -5.96 0.25 -23.96
CA VAL A 98 -5.15 1.27 -24.62
C VAL A 98 -6.07 2.19 -25.41
N CYS A 99 -5.90 3.51 -25.24
CA CYS A 99 -6.64 4.51 -25.99
C CYS A 99 -5.69 5.54 -26.60
N ILE A 100 -5.82 5.79 -27.89
CA ILE A 100 -5.09 6.83 -28.61
C ILE A 100 -6.11 7.78 -29.23
N PHE A 101 -6.10 9.05 -28.84
CA PHE A 101 -7.10 10.01 -29.33
C PHE A 101 -6.50 11.35 -29.76
N ALA A 102 -7.11 11.98 -30.76
CA ALA A 102 -6.71 13.29 -31.25
C ALA A 102 -7.72 14.38 -30.90
N TYR A 103 -7.22 15.53 -30.43
CA TYR A 103 -7.99 16.69 -29.99
C TYR A 103 -7.44 18.00 -30.58
N GLY A 104 -8.31 18.97 -30.85
CA GLY A 104 -7.95 20.29 -31.37
C GLY A 104 -8.99 20.87 -32.33
N GLN A 105 -8.79 22.10 -32.74
CA GLN A 105 -9.72 22.80 -33.64
C GLN A 105 -9.85 22.12 -35.02
N THR A 106 -10.89 22.47 -35.77
CA THR A 106 -11.00 22.08 -37.18
C THR A 106 -9.81 22.56 -38.00
N GLY A 107 -9.32 21.66 -38.85
CA GLY A 107 -8.16 21.93 -39.70
C GLY A 107 -6.80 21.92 -38.99
N SER A 108 -6.70 21.48 -37.72
CA SER A 108 -5.40 21.35 -37.04
C SER A 108 -4.64 20.05 -37.34
N GLY A 109 -5.24 19.12 -38.08
CA GLY A 109 -4.59 17.87 -38.51
C GLY A 109 -4.98 16.60 -37.72
N LYS A 110 -6.03 16.61 -36.91
CA LYS A 110 -6.51 15.43 -36.13
C LYS A 110 -6.71 14.17 -36.98
N THR A 111 -7.57 14.23 -37.99
CA THR A 111 -7.85 13.11 -38.89
C THR A 111 -6.60 12.66 -39.66
N PHE A 112 -5.70 13.59 -40.00
CA PHE A 112 -4.41 13.25 -40.61
C PHE A 112 -3.49 12.50 -39.62
N THR A 113 -3.50 12.86 -38.33
CA THR A 113 -2.78 12.07 -37.31
C THR A 113 -3.35 10.66 -37.18
N ILE A 114 -4.67 10.52 -37.03
CA ILE A 114 -5.29 9.21 -36.76
C ILE A 114 -5.29 8.32 -38.00
N TYR A 115 -5.78 8.81 -39.14
CA TYR A 115 -5.95 7.99 -40.36
C TYR A 115 -4.90 8.29 -41.43
N GLY A 116 -4.49 9.56 -41.57
CA GLY A 116 -3.53 9.98 -42.60
C GLY A 116 -4.12 10.04 -44.00
N SER A 117 -3.26 9.88 -45.00
CA SER A 117 -3.64 9.72 -46.41
C SER A 117 -3.08 8.40 -46.95
N ASP A 118 -3.47 8.02 -48.17
CA ASP A 118 -3.01 6.79 -48.81
C ASP A 118 -1.47 6.72 -48.90
N ASP A 119 -0.83 7.84 -49.25
CA ASP A 119 0.64 7.94 -49.32
C ASP A 119 1.30 8.09 -47.94
N LEU A 120 0.60 8.72 -46.99
CA LEU A 120 1.12 9.05 -45.65
C LEU A 120 0.18 8.50 -44.57
N PRO A 121 0.15 7.16 -44.38
CA PRO A 121 -0.75 6.52 -43.44
C PRO A 121 -0.50 7.01 -42.00
N GLY A 122 -1.58 7.28 -41.27
CA GLY A 122 -1.57 7.74 -39.89
C GLY A 122 -1.42 6.61 -38.86
N LEU A 123 -1.78 6.89 -37.62
CA LEU A 123 -1.62 5.97 -36.48
C LEU A 123 -2.46 4.69 -36.60
N THR A 124 -3.72 4.78 -37.02
CA THR A 124 -4.63 3.63 -37.14
C THR A 124 -4.11 2.60 -38.16
N PRO A 125 -3.83 2.94 -39.43
CA PRO A 125 -3.35 1.94 -40.38
C PRO A 125 -1.98 1.36 -40.03
N ARG A 126 -1.10 2.13 -39.38
CA ARG A 126 0.19 1.64 -38.89
C ARG A 126 0.04 0.73 -37.67
N GLY A 127 -0.82 1.11 -36.72
CA GLY A 127 -1.13 0.31 -35.53
C GLY A 127 -1.81 -1.01 -35.86
N VAL A 128 -2.65 -1.06 -36.91
CA VAL A 128 -3.21 -2.32 -37.41
C VAL A 128 -2.14 -3.24 -37.97
N ARG A 129 -1.15 -2.72 -38.72
CA ARG A 129 -0.03 -3.55 -39.20
C ARG A 129 0.80 -4.09 -38.05
N GLU A 130 1.19 -3.22 -37.12
CA GLU A 130 1.94 -3.62 -35.92
C GLU A 130 1.19 -4.68 -35.09
N LEU A 131 -0.12 -4.52 -34.89
CA LEU A 131 -0.94 -5.48 -34.17
C LEU A 131 -0.80 -6.89 -34.78
N PHE A 132 -0.95 -6.99 -36.10
CA PHE A 132 -0.86 -8.27 -36.78
C PHE A 132 0.59 -8.79 -36.88
N ASP A 133 1.59 -7.92 -36.96
CA ASP A 133 3.01 -8.33 -36.86
C ASP A 133 3.31 -8.98 -35.49
N VAL A 134 2.73 -8.45 -34.40
CA VAL A 134 2.84 -9.05 -33.06
C VAL A 134 2.08 -10.38 -32.98
N VAL A 135 0.86 -10.44 -33.51
CA VAL A 135 0.03 -11.66 -33.54
C VAL A 135 0.71 -12.78 -34.32
N ASP A 136 1.24 -12.48 -35.51
CA ASP A 136 1.90 -13.45 -36.37
C ASP A 136 3.19 -13.97 -35.71
N ARG A 137 3.98 -13.07 -35.09
CA ARG A 137 5.18 -13.43 -34.32
C ARG A 137 4.89 -14.37 -33.15
N ASP A 138 3.75 -14.21 -32.48
CA ASP A 138 3.40 -14.96 -31.27
C ASP A 138 2.38 -16.10 -31.52
N SER A 139 1.99 -16.34 -32.78
CA SER A 139 1.00 -17.33 -33.24
C SER A 139 1.31 -18.80 -32.84
N GLY A 140 2.59 -19.15 -32.68
CA GLY A 140 3.00 -20.48 -32.21
C GLY A 140 2.81 -20.70 -30.70
N LYS A 141 2.48 -19.66 -29.94
CA LYS A 141 2.39 -19.68 -28.47
C LYS A 141 1.01 -19.28 -27.96
N PHE A 142 0.33 -18.41 -28.68
CA PHE A 142 -0.99 -17.90 -28.33
C PHE A 142 -1.94 -18.05 -29.52
N SER A 143 -3.18 -18.43 -29.22
CA SER A 143 -4.30 -18.27 -30.15
C SER A 143 -4.94 -16.91 -29.91
N PHE A 144 -5.18 -16.15 -30.98
CA PHE A 144 -5.76 -14.81 -30.89
C PHE A 144 -7.15 -14.77 -31.52
N LYS A 145 -8.09 -14.14 -30.83
CA LYS A 145 -9.39 -13.74 -31.36
C LYS A 145 -9.46 -12.22 -31.38
N ILE A 146 -9.68 -11.65 -32.57
CA ILE A 146 -9.72 -10.20 -32.79
C ILE A 146 -11.08 -9.81 -33.36
N GLU A 147 -11.75 -8.89 -32.68
CA GLU A 147 -13.06 -8.36 -33.07
C GLU A 147 -12.99 -6.83 -33.07
N VAL A 148 -13.65 -6.19 -34.04
CA VAL A 148 -13.68 -4.73 -34.17
C VAL A 148 -15.11 -4.21 -34.21
N PHE A 149 -15.32 -3.05 -33.58
CA PHE A 149 -16.52 -2.25 -33.77
C PHE A 149 -16.14 -0.77 -34.00
N MET A 150 -17.00 -0.04 -34.72
CA MET A 150 -16.74 1.34 -35.10
C MET A 150 -18.00 2.19 -34.94
N LEU A 151 -17.92 3.24 -34.13
CA LEU A 151 -19.04 4.07 -33.75
C LEU A 151 -18.83 5.52 -34.17
N GLU A 152 -19.91 6.14 -34.62
CA GLU A 152 -19.99 7.58 -34.85
C GLU A 152 -20.95 8.21 -33.84
N LEU A 153 -20.50 9.28 -33.18
CA LEU A 153 -21.34 10.10 -32.32
C LEU A 153 -21.50 11.49 -32.97
N TYR A 154 -22.72 11.75 -33.45
CA TYR A 154 -23.10 13.00 -34.12
C TYR A 154 -24.36 13.58 -33.47
N CYS A 155 -24.30 14.83 -32.99
CA CYS A 155 -25.45 15.51 -32.37
C CYS A 155 -26.22 14.68 -31.32
N ASP A 156 -25.52 14.08 -30.35
CA ASP A 156 -26.07 13.17 -29.33
C ASP A 156 -26.58 11.81 -29.87
N ASP A 157 -26.60 11.58 -31.18
CA ASP A 157 -26.98 10.31 -31.80
C ASP A 157 -25.75 9.41 -32.02
N LEU A 158 -25.84 8.18 -31.51
CA LEU A 158 -24.81 7.17 -31.62
C LEU A 158 -25.20 6.20 -32.73
N SER A 159 -24.35 6.04 -33.73
CA SER A 159 -24.55 5.17 -34.89
C SER A 159 -23.42 4.14 -34.98
N ASP A 160 -23.76 2.93 -35.39
CA ASP A 160 -22.81 1.85 -35.67
C ASP A 160 -22.50 1.82 -37.16
N LEU A 161 -21.23 2.07 -37.51
CA LEU A 161 -20.78 2.17 -38.88
C LEU A 161 -20.52 0.79 -39.53
N LEU A 162 -20.59 -0.30 -38.77
CA LEU A 162 -20.34 -1.67 -39.26
C LEU A 162 -21.59 -2.57 -39.21
N ALA A 163 -22.77 -2.03 -38.90
CA ALA A 163 -24.02 -2.77 -38.74
C ALA A 163 -24.40 -3.65 -39.95
N ASP A 164 -24.15 -3.15 -41.17
CA ASP A 164 -24.44 -3.87 -42.42
C ASP A 164 -23.49 -5.06 -42.67
N HIS A 165 -22.35 -5.13 -41.96
CA HIS A 165 -21.32 -6.16 -42.14
C HIS A 165 -21.55 -7.41 -41.25
N ALA A 166 -22.27 -7.28 -40.14
CA ALA A 166 -22.68 -8.42 -39.30
C ALA A 166 -23.81 -9.24 -39.94
N SER A 167 -24.53 -8.68 -40.90
CA SER A 167 -25.66 -9.30 -41.59
C SER A 167 -25.32 -9.93 -42.95
N SER A 168 -24.09 -9.72 -43.46
CA SER A 168 -23.65 -10.20 -44.78
C SER A 168 -23.17 -11.67 -44.82
N GLY A 169 -23.24 -12.40 -43.70
CA GLY A 169 -22.93 -13.84 -43.63
C GLY A 169 -24.05 -14.78 -44.12
N SER A 170 -25.25 -14.27 -44.43
CA SER A 170 -26.32 -15.07 -45.02
C SER A 170 -26.78 -14.47 -46.35
N SER A 171 -26.56 -15.20 -47.43
CA SER A 171 -27.16 -14.96 -48.73
C SER A 171 -28.68 -15.15 -48.66
N SER A 172 -29.44 -14.09 -48.34
CA SER A 172 -30.84 -14.01 -48.76
C SER A 172 -31.37 -12.58 -48.82
N ALA A 173 -31.95 -12.26 -49.99
CA ALA A 173 -33.04 -11.33 -50.27
C ALA A 173 -33.01 -9.88 -49.73
N ARG A 174 -33.03 -8.95 -50.69
CA ARG A 174 -33.56 -7.59 -50.54
C ARG A 174 -34.99 -7.65 -49.96
N GLY A 175 -35.15 -7.30 -48.69
CA GLY A 175 -36.47 -7.14 -48.06
C GLY A 175 -36.39 -7.02 -46.54
N ALA A 176 -36.85 -5.89 -46.02
CA ALA A 176 -36.95 -5.53 -44.59
C ALA A 176 -35.62 -5.24 -43.86
N ARG A 177 -35.26 -3.94 -43.76
CA ARG A 177 -34.30 -3.42 -42.78
C ARG A 177 -34.76 -3.86 -41.39
N LYS A 178 -33.99 -4.73 -40.70
CA LYS A 178 -34.20 -4.99 -39.27
C LYS A 178 -34.18 -3.65 -38.52
N PRO A 179 -35.05 -3.42 -37.53
CA PRO A 179 -34.99 -2.20 -36.74
C PRO A 179 -33.61 -2.09 -36.09
N ALA A 180 -32.99 -0.92 -36.21
CA ALA A 180 -31.67 -0.65 -35.64
C ALA A 180 -31.68 -1.00 -34.16
N ALA A 181 -30.78 -1.89 -33.74
CA ALA A 181 -30.64 -2.24 -32.34
C ALA A 181 -30.29 -0.98 -31.54
N LYS A 182 -30.96 -0.77 -30.41
CA LYS A 182 -30.68 0.38 -29.55
C LYS A 182 -29.27 0.23 -28.97
N LEU A 183 -28.36 1.12 -29.35
CA LEU A 183 -26.99 1.14 -28.84
C LEU A 183 -26.97 1.69 -27.41
N GLU A 184 -26.73 0.83 -26.43
CA GLU A 184 -26.60 1.22 -25.02
C GLU A 184 -25.14 1.15 -24.59
N ILE A 185 -24.66 2.16 -23.87
CA ILE A 185 -23.29 2.18 -23.34
C ILE A 185 -23.33 1.58 -21.92
N LYS A 186 -22.62 0.47 -21.70
CA LYS A 186 -22.56 -0.21 -20.39
C LYS A 186 -21.12 -0.35 -19.93
N LYS A 187 -20.91 -0.28 -18.62
CA LYS A 187 -19.66 -0.70 -17.97
C LYS A 187 -19.84 -2.09 -17.41
N ASP A 188 -18.88 -2.98 -17.66
CA ASP A 188 -18.84 -4.27 -17.00
C ASP A 188 -18.34 -4.13 -15.53
N PRO A 189 -18.41 -5.20 -14.71
CA PRO A 189 -17.93 -5.16 -13.32
C PRO A 189 -16.43 -4.87 -13.16
N LYS A 190 -15.64 -4.98 -14.24
CA LYS A 190 -14.20 -4.66 -14.27
C LYS A 190 -13.95 -3.22 -14.73
N GLY A 191 -15.02 -2.44 -14.94
CA GLY A 191 -14.95 -1.04 -15.36
C GLY A 191 -14.77 -0.83 -16.87
N VAL A 192 -14.75 -1.89 -17.69
CA VAL A 192 -14.55 -1.82 -19.15
C VAL A 192 -15.85 -1.40 -19.83
N VAL A 193 -15.77 -0.44 -20.74
CA VAL A 193 -16.91 0.06 -21.52
C VAL A 193 -17.18 -0.86 -22.70
N THR A 194 -18.42 -1.32 -22.78
CA THR A 194 -18.98 -2.12 -23.88
C THR A 194 -20.22 -1.41 -24.43
N VAL A 195 -20.53 -1.66 -25.70
CA VAL A 195 -21.74 -1.14 -26.36
C VAL A 195 -22.59 -2.30 -26.85
N PRO A 196 -23.38 -2.94 -25.97
CA PRO A 196 -24.32 -3.98 -26.38
C PRO A 196 -25.26 -3.46 -27.49
N GLY A 197 -25.27 -4.16 -28.62
CA GLY A 197 -26.01 -3.78 -29.82
C GLY A 197 -25.13 -3.30 -30.97
N ALA A 198 -23.87 -2.95 -30.73
CA ALA A 198 -22.91 -2.69 -31.80
C ALA A 198 -22.45 -3.99 -32.47
N ALA A 199 -22.25 -3.95 -33.78
CA ALA A 199 -21.74 -5.04 -34.59
C ALA A 199 -20.26 -5.29 -34.28
N LEU A 200 -19.99 -6.45 -33.68
CA LEU A 200 -18.64 -6.98 -33.50
C LEU A 200 -18.25 -7.78 -34.74
N VAL A 201 -17.36 -7.23 -35.56
CA VAL A 201 -16.89 -7.88 -36.79
C VAL A 201 -15.59 -8.64 -36.48
N PRO A 202 -15.56 -9.99 -36.59
CA PRO A 202 -14.33 -10.74 -36.43
C PRO A 202 -13.40 -10.52 -37.62
N VAL A 203 -12.11 -10.35 -37.34
CA VAL A 203 -11.06 -10.13 -38.36
C VAL A 203 -9.87 -11.05 -38.13
N SER A 204 -9.29 -11.55 -39.22
CA SER A 204 -8.18 -12.52 -39.17
C SER A 204 -6.91 -12.04 -39.85
N SER A 205 -6.88 -10.83 -40.41
CA SER A 205 -5.68 -10.26 -41.04
C SER A 205 -5.69 -8.73 -41.04
N ALA A 206 -4.51 -8.11 -41.12
CA ALA A 206 -4.36 -6.66 -41.25
C ALA A 206 -5.13 -6.11 -42.46
N ALA A 207 -5.06 -6.79 -43.60
CA ALA A 207 -5.76 -6.38 -44.82
C ALA A 207 -7.30 -6.42 -44.65
N GLN A 208 -7.83 -7.40 -43.91
CA GLN A 208 -9.26 -7.46 -43.63
C GLN A 208 -9.69 -6.32 -42.69
N LEU A 209 -8.93 -6.09 -41.60
CA LEU A 209 -9.23 -5.02 -40.67
C LEU A 209 -9.17 -3.64 -41.34
N LEU A 210 -8.14 -3.36 -42.15
CA LEU A 210 -8.05 -2.10 -42.91
C LEU A 210 -9.25 -1.90 -43.85
N ARG A 211 -9.68 -2.94 -44.58
CA ARG A 211 -10.87 -2.86 -45.43
C ARG A 211 -12.15 -2.59 -44.63
N THR A 212 -12.31 -3.23 -43.47
CA THR A 212 -13.46 -2.97 -42.58
C THR A 212 -13.48 -1.51 -42.12
N ILE A 213 -12.31 -0.94 -41.80
CA ILE A 213 -12.16 0.47 -41.40
C ILE A 213 -12.51 1.40 -42.57
N GLU A 214 -11.97 1.15 -43.76
CA GLU A 214 -12.27 1.93 -44.97
C GLU A 214 -13.77 1.91 -45.30
N GLN A 215 -14.44 0.77 -45.12
CA GLN A 215 -15.88 0.65 -45.32
C GLN A 215 -16.68 1.43 -44.27
N GLY A 216 -16.30 1.36 -42.99
CA GLY A 216 -16.93 2.18 -41.95
C GLY A 216 -16.76 3.68 -42.22
N LEU A 217 -15.56 4.08 -42.65
CA LEU A 217 -15.28 5.44 -43.10
C LEU A 217 -16.11 5.83 -44.34
N ALA A 218 -16.33 4.92 -45.29
CA ALA A 218 -17.20 5.17 -46.45
C ALA A 218 -18.68 5.28 -46.05
N GLY A 219 -19.14 4.46 -45.10
CA GLY A 219 -20.49 4.53 -44.53
C GLY A 219 -20.77 5.87 -43.84
N ARG A 220 -19.76 6.43 -43.16
CA ARG A 220 -19.77 7.80 -42.63
C ARG A 220 -19.98 8.87 -43.71
N ARG A 221 -19.51 8.63 -44.95
CA ARG A 221 -19.67 9.56 -46.10
C ARG A 221 -21.04 9.49 -46.78
N VAL A 222 -21.76 8.37 -46.69
CA VAL A 222 -22.99 8.14 -47.48
C VAL A 222 -24.26 8.62 -46.76
N SER A 223 -24.27 8.74 -45.42
CA SER A 223 -25.44 9.26 -44.68
C SER A 223 -25.65 10.78 -44.84
N SER A 224 -24.66 11.47 -45.42
CA SER A 224 -24.54 12.93 -45.47
C SER A 224 -24.71 13.49 -46.89
N THR A 225 -25.88 13.29 -47.51
CA THR A 225 -26.21 14.10 -48.70
C THR A 225 -26.45 15.57 -48.34
N ALA A 226 -25.63 16.43 -48.94
CA ALA A 226 -25.88 17.81 -49.38
C ALA A 226 -25.55 19.03 -48.48
N MET A 227 -25.00 18.90 -47.27
CA MET A 227 -24.48 20.08 -46.55
C MET A 227 -23.50 19.69 -45.44
N ASN A 228 -22.31 20.29 -45.45
CA ASN A 228 -21.31 20.39 -44.37
C ASN A 228 -20.01 19.55 -44.48
N ARG A 229 -18.94 20.20 -44.02
CA ARG A 229 -17.54 19.74 -44.01
C ARG A 229 -17.38 18.55 -43.05
N GLU A 230 -16.87 17.46 -43.61
CA GLU A 230 -17.26 16.06 -43.35
C GLU A 230 -16.62 15.38 -42.11
N SER A 231 -15.55 15.92 -41.51
CA SER A 231 -14.85 15.28 -40.38
C SER A 231 -14.83 16.07 -39.08
N SER A 232 -15.17 17.36 -39.11
CA SER A 232 -15.06 18.26 -37.96
C SER A 232 -16.23 18.17 -36.97
N ARG A 233 -17.31 17.48 -37.33
CA ARG A 233 -18.61 17.62 -36.67
C ARG A 233 -19.14 16.36 -35.97
N SER A 234 -18.47 15.22 -36.12
CA SER A 234 -18.77 13.98 -35.39
C SER A 234 -17.52 13.39 -34.76
N HIS A 235 -17.69 12.70 -33.63
CA HIS A 235 -16.62 11.93 -32.99
C HIS A 235 -16.62 10.53 -33.56
N LEU A 236 -15.44 10.06 -33.95
CA LEU A 236 -15.26 8.72 -34.52
C LEU A 236 -14.45 7.85 -33.57
N ILE A 237 -15.00 6.72 -33.16
CA ILE A 237 -14.38 5.79 -32.21
C ILE A 237 -14.29 4.42 -32.87
N ILE A 238 -13.07 3.92 -33.06
CA ILE A 238 -12.82 2.54 -33.44
C ILE A 238 -12.21 1.81 -32.26
N THR A 239 -12.74 0.62 -31.96
CA THR A 239 -12.23 -0.23 -30.90
C THR A 239 -11.98 -1.63 -31.43
N ILE A 240 -10.78 -2.13 -31.16
CA ILE A 240 -10.32 -3.48 -31.46
C ILE A 240 -10.22 -4.23 -30.13
N CYS A 241 -11.02 -5.27 -29.99
CA CYS A 241 -11.00 -6.20 -28.86
C CYS A 241 -10.04 -7.36 -29.20
N ILE A 242 -9.07 -7.60 -28.32
CA ILE A 242 -8.03 -8.61 -28.50
C ILE A 242 -8.13 -9.61 -27.37
N GLU A 243 -8.41 -10.86 -27.69
CA GLU A 243 -8.37 -11.97 -26.73
C GLU A 243 -7.24 -12.91 -27.12
N ALA A 244 -6.28 -13.09 -26.22
CA ALA A 244 -5.14 -13.97 -26.40
C ALA A 244 -5.25 -15.15 -25.44
N THR A 245 -5.26 -16.37 -25.99
CA THR A 245 -5.29 -17.62 -25.24
C THR A 245 -3.92 -18.28 -25.33
N ASN A 246 -3.25 -18.46 -24.20
CA ASN A 246 -1.98 -19.18 -24.14
C ASN A 246 -2.21 -20.67 -24.44
N LEU A 247 -1.55 -21.20 -25.48
CA LEU A 247 -1.77 -22.57 -25.93
C LEU A 247 -1.30 -23.64 -24.92
N GLN A 248 -0.32 -23.30 -24.07
CA GLN A 248 0.21 -24.22 -23.05
C GLN A 248 -0.59 -24.18 -21.75
N THR A 249 -0.91 -22.99 -21.25
CA THR A 249 -1.56 -22.83 -19.93
C THR A 249 -3.07 -22.72 -20.02
N GLN A 250 -3.62 -22.49 -21.21
CA GLN A 250 -5.02 -22.18 -21.45
C GLN A 250 -5.49 -20.91 -20.71
N ALA A 251 -4.56 -20.06 -20.27
CA ALA A 251 -4.88 -18.76 -19.68
C ALA A 251 -5.32 -17.79 -20.77
N VAL A 252 -6.39 -17.03 -20.51
CA VAL A 252 -6.97 -16.05 -21.43
C VAL A 252 -6.69 -14.65 -20.90
N THR A 253 -6.12 -13.80 -21.74
CA THR A 253 -5.93 -12.37 -21.48
C THR A 253 -6.74 -11.56 -22.49
N SER A 254 -7.45 -10.54 -22.02
CA SER A 254 -8.28 -9.68 -22.86
C SER A 254 -7.79 -8.24 -22.79
N GLY A 255 -7.48 -7.66 -23.94
CA GLY A 255 -7.08 -6.27 -24.10
C GLY A 255 -7.99 -5.51 -25.07
N LYS A 256 -7.93 -4.18 -25.00
CA LYS A 256 -8.76 -3.27 -25.80
C LYS A 256 -7.88 -2.18 -26.39
N LEU A 257 -7.89 -2.01 -27.71
CA LEU A 257 -7.16 -0.93 -28.40
C LEU A 257 -8.17 0.00 -29.08
N SER A 258 -8.21 1.26 -28.68
CA SER A 258 -9.13 2.25 -29.24
C SER A 258 -8.39 3.40 -29.91
N PHE A 259 -8.83 3.77 -31.13
CA PHE A 259 -8.44 5.02 -31.78
C PHE A 259 -9.64 5.97 -31.84
N VAL A 260 -9.45 7.22 -31.44
CA VAL A 260 -10.54 8.20 -31.37
C VAL A 260 -10.15 9.49 -32.09
N ASP A 261 -10.95 9.90 -33.08
CA ASP A 261 -10.86 11.20 -33.75
C ASP A 261 -12.01 12.08 -33.24
N LEU A 262 -11.69 13.04 -32.38
CA LEU A 262 -12.69 13.93 -31.80
C LEU A 262 -13.08 15.04 -32.78
N ALA A 263 -14.31 15.54 -32.66
CA ALA A 263 -14.79 16.70 -33.39
C ALA A 263 -13.96 17.97 -33.08
N GLY A 264 -14.11 19.02 -33.90
CA GLY A 264 -13.42 20.29 -33.73
C GLY A 264 -13.76 21.00 -32.41
N SER A 265 -12.74 21.50 -31.70
CA SER A 265 -12.89 22.21 -30.43
C SER A 265 -13.12 23.72 -30.53
N GLU A 266 -13.29 24.26 -31.74
CA GLU A 266 -13.47 25.70 -31.94
C GLU A 266 -14.79 26.25 -31.36
N ARG A 267 -14.74 27.53 -30.94
CA ARG A 267 -15.90 28.18 -30.30
C ARG A 267 -16.97 28.58 -31.33
N VAL A 268 -18.24 28.38 -30.97
CA VAL A 268 -19.43 28.74 -31.77
C VAL A 268 -19.45 30.21 -32.21
N LYS A 269 -18.90 31.14 -31.43
CA LYS A 269 -18.86 32.58 -31.78
C LYS A 269 -18.06 32.87 -33.07
N LYS A 270 -17.15 31.99 -33.47
CA LYS A 270 -16.31 32.16 -34.67
C LYS A 270 -16.93 31.50 -35.91
N SER A 271 -17.90 30.59 -35.77
CA SER A 271 -18.44 29.78 -36.88
C SER A 271 -19.50 30.49 -37.74
N LYS A 272 -20.02 31.66 -37.34
CA LYS A 272 -21.09 32.42 -38.04
C LYS A 272 -22.26 31.54 -38.52
N SER A 273 -22.57 30.48 -37.78
CA SER A 273 -23.56 29.46 -38.17
C SER A 273 -24.98 29.87 -37.75
N GLU A 274 -25.93 29.84 -38.69
CA GLU A 274 -27.35 30.13 -38.47
C GLU A 274 -28.20 28.84 -38.56
N GLY A 275 -29.35 28.80 -37.88
CA GLY A 275 -30.32 27.70 -37.96
C GLY A 275 -29.81 26.36 -37.40
N ASP A 276 -30.00 25.27 -38.14
CA ASP A 276 -29.64 23.92 -37.68
C ASP A 276 -28.12 23.71 -37.54
N GLN A 277 -27.29 24.49 -38.24
CA GLN A 277 -25.83 24.50 -38.06
C GLN A 277 -25.42 25.02 -36.68
N LEU A 278 -26.23 25.90 -36.06
CA LEU A 278 -25.99 26.39 -34.70
C LEU A 278 -26.28 25.30 -33.66
N LYS A 279 -27.36 24.54 -33.84
CA LYS A 279 -27.71 23.41 -32.96
C LYS A 279 -26.63 22.33 -32.99
N GLU A 280 -26.11 22.04 -34.18
CA GLU A 280 -25.01 21.11 -34.39
C GLU A 280 -23.72 21.58 -33.68
N ALA A 281 -23.33 22.84 -33.88
CA ALA A 281 -22.15 23.42 -33.22
C ALA A 281 -22.30 23.45 -31.68
N GLN A 282 -23.51 23.66 -31.17
CA GLN A 282 -23.81 23.58 -29.73
C GLN A 282 -23.70 22.14 -29.20
N ALA A 283 -24.19 21.15 -29.94
CA ALA A 283 -24.09 19.75 -29.55
C ALA A 283 -22.63 19.25 -29.50
N ILE A 284 -21.81 19.64 -30.47
CA ILE A 284 -20.37 19.34 -30.47
C ILE A 284 -19.69 19.97 -29.26
N ASN A 285 -19.94 21.25 -29.00
CA ASN A 285 -19.33 21.93 -27.85
C ASN A 285 -19.80 21.32 -26.52
N LYS A 286 -21.09 20.95 -26.39
CA LYS A 286 -21.60 20.24 -25.21
C LYS A 286 -20.82 18.96 -24.92
N SER A 287 -20.55 18.16 -25.96
CA SER A 287 -19.78 16.91 -25.81
C SER A 287 -18.34 17.13 -25.34
N LEU A 288 -17.64 18.13 -25.90
CA LEU A 288 -16.26 18.44 -25.57
C LEU A 288 -16.14 19.19 -24.22
N SER A 289 -17.15 20.00 -23.86
CA SER A 289 -17.25 20.62 -22.54
C SER A 289 -17.47 19.56 -21.45
N ALA A 290 -18.35 18.58 -21.68
CA ALA A 290 -18.51 17.45 -20.76
C ALA A 290 -17.20 16.67 -20.58
N LEU A 291 -16.48 16.42 -21.69
CA LEU A 291 -15.15 15.80 -21.63
C LEU A 291 -14.14 16.67 -20.87
N GLY A 292 -14.18 17.99 -21.06
CA GLY A 292 -13.38 18.94 -20.29
C GLY A 292 -13.70 18.96 -18.79
N ASN A 293 -14.96 18.78 -18.41
CA ASN A 293 -15.37 18.66 -17.00
C ASN A 293 -14.85 17.36 -16.39
N VAL A 294 -14.93 16.25 -17.11
CA VAL A 294 -14.35 14.96 -16.69
C VAL A 294 -12.84 15.10 -16.49
N ILE A 295 -12.13 15.67 -17.46
CA ILE A 295 -10.68 15.90 -17.38
C ILE A 295 -10.33 16.83 -16.21
N SER A 296 -11.12 17.88 -15.97
CA SER A 296 -10.88 18.80 -14.85
C SER A 296 -11.12 18.11 -13.52
N ALA A 297 -12.21 17.34 -13.39
CA ALA A 297 -12.50 16.56 -12.19
C ALA A 297 -11.40 15.52 -11.90
N LEU A 298 -10.87 14.87 -12.94
CA LEU A 298 -9.75 13.94 -12.84
C LEU A 298 -8.43 14.64 -12.48
N ALA A 299 -8.15 15.80 -13.09
CA ALA A 299 -6.93 16.57 -12.84
C ALA A 299 -6.90 17.21 -11.44
N THR A 300 -8.06 17.48 -10.85
CA THR A 300 -8.19 18.02 -9.48
C THR A 300 -8.64 16.97 -8.46
N GLU A 301 -8.57 15.68 -8.80
CA GLU A 301 -8.88 14.55 -7.91
C GLU A 301 -10.24 14.68 -7.17
N GLN A 302 -11.28 15.13 -7.89
CA GLN A 302 -12.63 15.23 -7.32
C GLN A 302 -13.22 13.83 -7.08
N GLY A 303 -13.83 13.62 -5.90
CA GLY A 303 -14.45 12.34 -5.55
C GLY A 303 -15.61 11.89 -6.46
N HIS A 304 -16.15 12.77 -7.30
CA HIS A 304 -17.13 12.41 -8.33
C HIS A 304 -16.69 12.92 -9.72
N VAL A 305 -16.42 11.99 -10.63
CA VAL A 305 -16.11 12.30 -12.04
C VAL A 305 -17.38 12.19 -12.90
N PRO A 306 -17.80 13.26 -13.59
CA PRO A 306 -19.10 13.33 -14.28
C PRO A 306 -19.12 12.62 -15.64
N TYR A 307 -18.74 11.34 -15.69
CA TYR A 307 -18.75 10.55 -16.93
C TYR A 307 -20.15 10.38 -17.54
N ARG A 308 -21.21 10.58 -16.76
CA ARG A 308 -22.60 10.39 -17.22
C ARG A 308 -23.19 11.63 -17.90
N ASP A 309 -22.49 12.76 -17.89
CA ASP A 309 -22.97 14.02 -18.46
C ASP A 309 -23.15 13.96 -19.98
N HIS A 310 -22.47 13.04 -20.66
CA HIS A 310 -22.55 12.91 -22.12
C HIS A 310 -22.21 11.49 -22.60
N LYS A 311 -22.78 11.07 -23.73
CA LYS A 311 -22.48 9.74 -24.33
C LYS A 311 -20.99 9.57 -24.66
N LEU A 312 -20.33 10.64 -25.12
CA LEU A 312 -18.87 10.66 -25.36
C LEU A 312 -18.09 10.35 -24.09
N THR A 313 -18.40 11.02 -22.97
CA THR A 313 -17.69 10.79 -21.71
C THR A 313 -17.97 9.40 -21.17
N MET A 314 -19.18 8.86 -21.37
CA MET A 314 -19.49 7.46 -21.06
C MET A 314 -18.67 6.49 -21.93
N LEU A 315 -18.52 6.75 -23.23
CA LEU A 315 -17.71 5.91 -24.13
C LEU A 315 -16.22 5.93 -23.78
N MET A 316 -15.70 7.09 -23.38
CA MET A 316 -14.29 7.28 -23.04
C MET A 316 -13.97 6.99 -21.56
N SER A 317 -14.95 6.56 -20.76
CA SER A 317 -14.80 6.46 -19.31
C SER A 317 -13.99 5.26 -18.79
N ASP A 318 -13.57 4.34 -19.67
CA ASP A 318 -12.54 3.33 -19.40
C ASP A 318 -11.21 3.66 -20.10
N SER A 319 -11.16 4.81 -20.77
CA SER A 319 -10.04 5.29 -21.58
C SER A 319 -9.41 6.55 -21.01
N ILE A 320 -10.18 7.42 -20.36
CA ILE A 320 -9.69 8.61 -19.66
C ILE A 320 -10.21 8.44 -18.24
N GLY A 321 -9.33 8.04 -17.32
CA GLY A 321 -9.67 7.47 -16.01
C GLY A 321 -9.81 5.94 -16.03
N GLY A 322 -9.38 5.29 -14.95
CA GLY A 322 -9.32 3.82 -14.82
C GLY A 322 -7.95 3.23 -15.18
N THR A 323 -7.90 1.97 -15.63
CA THR A 323 -6.66 1.18 -15.77
C THR A 323 -6.03 1.21 -17.17
N ALA A 324 -6.51 2.09 -18.05
CA ALA A 324 -6.03 2.19 -19.42
C ALA A 324 -4.74 3.01 -19.57
N LYS A 325 -3.92 2.62 -20.55
CA LYS A 325 -2.78 3.39 -21.06
C LYS A 325 -3.26 4.29 -22.18
N THR A 326 -3.16 5.60 -21.98
CA THR A 326 -3.83 6.57 -22.83
C THR A 326 -2.85 7.59 -23.39
N LEU A 327 -2.96 7.83 -24.68
CA LEU A 327 -2.14 8.80 -25.40
C LEU A 327 -3.05 9.80 -26.12
N MET A 328 -2.93 11.06 -25.70
CA MET A 328 -3.61 12.19 -26.33
C MET A 328 -2.68 12.87 -27.31
N PHE A 329 -3.14 13.09 -28.54
CA PHE A 329 -2.54 14.05 -29.47
C PHE A 329 -3.30 15.37 -29.42
N VAL A 330 -2.64 16.44 -28.98
CA VAL A 330 -3.14 17.80 -29.19
C VAL A 330 -2.63 18.33 -30.53
N ASN A 331 -3.53 18.44 -31.49
CA ASN A 331 -3.24 18.96 -32.83
C ASN A 331 -3.54 20.45 -32.88
N VAL A 332 -2.54 21.25 -33.26
CA VAL A 332 -2.65 22.72 -33.31
C VAL A 332 -2.32 23.29 -34.68
N SER A 333 -2.94 24.42 -35.01
CA SER A 333 -2.62 25.20 -36.21
C SER A 333 -1.48 26.18 -35.90
N PRO A 334 -0.48 26.32 -36.77
CA PRO A 334 0.63 27.21 -36.52
C PRO A 334 0.32 28.68 -36.82
N VAL A 335 -0.84 29.02 -37.40
CA VAL A 335 -1.10 30.37 -37.92
C VAL A 335 -1.68 31.34 -36.89
N ASP A 336 -1.27 32.60 -37.01
CA ASP A 336 -1.77 33.75 -36.25
C ASP A 336 -3.31 33.85 -36.16
N GLY A 337 -4.04 33.65 -37.25
CA GLY A 337 -5.50 33.73 -37.29
C GLY A 337 -6.21 32.63 -36.48
N ASN A 338 -5.47 31.64 -36.00
CA ASN A 338 -5.95 30.54 -35.16
C ASN A 338 -5.37 30.54 -33.74
N LEU A 339 -4.58 31.56 -33.40
CA LEU A 339 -3.83 31.63 -32.16
C LEU A 339 -4.68 31.42 -30.90
N ASP A 340 -5.89 32.01 -30.85
CA ASP A 340 -6.80 31.82 -29.71
C ASP A 340 -7.19 30.36 -29.49
N GLU A 341 -7.46 29.64 -30.58
CA GLU A 341 -7.89 28.24 -30.54
C GLU A 341 -6.71 27.29 -30.32
N THR A 342 -5.54 27.64 -30.85
CA THR A 342 -4.26 27.00 -30.52
C THR A 342 -3.97 27.13 -29.02
N ASN A 343 -4.05 28.33 -28.43
CA ASN A 343 -3.88 28.52 -26.99
C ASN A 343 -4.92 27.73 -26.17
N ASN A 344 -6.20 27.73 -26.57
CA ASN A 344 -7.23 26.94 -25.87
C ASN A 344 -6.92 25.44 -25.89
N SER A 345 -6.46 24.93 -27.04
CA SER A 345 -6.14 23.52 -27.21
C SER A 345 -4.93 23.11 -26.37
N LEU A 346 -3.89 23.95 -26.32
CA LEU A 346 -2.69 23.72 -25.50
C LEU A 346 -3.01 23.79 -24.00
N GLN A 347 -3.83 24.75 -23.57
CA GLN A 347 -4.31 24.81 -22.18
C GLN A 347 -5.16 23.59 -21.79
N TYR A 348 -5.98 23.08 -22.72
CA TYR A 348 -6.74 21.87 -22.50
C TYR A 348 -5.81 20.67 -22.33
N ALA A 349 -4.84 20.53 -23.24
CA ALA A 349 -3.86 19.44 -23.21
C ALA A 349 -2.97 19.48 -21.95
N GLN A 350 -2.57 20.67 -21.49
CA GLN A 350 -1.80 20.83 -20.25
C GLN A 350 -2.58 20.36 -19.01
N ARG A 351 -3.92 20.44 -19.02
CA ARG A 351 -4.74 19.88 -17.93
C ARG A 351 -4.89 18.36 -18.03
N VAL A 352 -4.74 17.79 -19.23
CA VAL A 352 -4.77 16.33 -19.42
C VAL A 352 -3.48 15.70 -18.92
N SER A 353 -2.33 16.35 -19.11
CA SER A 353 -1.04 15.84 -18.63
C SER A 353 -0.91 15.80 -17.10
N THR A 354 -1.82 16.44 -16.36
CA THR A 354 -1.84 16.39 -14.88
C THR A 354 -2.71 15.27 -14.31
N ILE A 355 -3.42 14.49 -15.14
CA ILE A 355 -4.28 13.40 -14.67
C ILE A 355 -3.43 12.17 -14.29
N ARG A 356 -3.71 11.59 -13.12
CA ARG A 356 -3.16 10.30 -12.66
C ARG A 356 -4.24 9.20 -12.76
N ASN A 357 -3.90 8.02 -13.27
CA ASN A 357 -4.79 6.85 -13.42
C ASN A 357 -4.38 5.74 -12.43
N ASP A 358 -5.31 4.88 -11.98
CA ASP A 358 -5.04 3.71 -11.07
C ASP A 358 -4.76 2.39 -11.80
N VAL A 359 -4.00 1.46 -11.19
CA VAL A 359 -3.60 0.17 -11.82
C VAL A 359 -4.65 -0.93 -11.59
N GLY A 360 -4.97 -1.69 -12.64
CA GLY A 360 -5.67 -2.96 -12.50
C GLY A 360 -5.56 -3.81 -13.76
N LYS A 361 -4.91 -4.98 -13.65
CA LYS A 361 -4.88 -6.02 -14.68
C LYS A 361 -6.21 -6.78 -14.68
N ASN A 362 -6.77 -7.04 -15.86
CA ASN A 362 -7.95 -7.89 -16.02
C ASN A 362 -7.61 -9.38 -15.95
N GLU A 363 -6.99 -9.86 -14.86
CA GLU A 363 -6.78 -11.30 -14.63
C GLU A 363 -7.84 -11.82 -13.64
N ALA A 364 -8.57 -12.88 -14.01
CA ALA A 364 -9.54 -13.53 -13.13
C ALA A 364 -9.19 -15.01 -12.97
N SER A 365 -8.99 -15.46 -11.72
CA SER A 365 -8.82 -16.89 -11.39
C SER A 365 -10.17 -17.62 -11.36
N LYS A 366 -10.15 -18.91 -11.72
CA LYS A 366 -11.33 -19.81 -11.76
C LYS A 366 -12.11 -19.84 -10.44
N ASP A 367 -11.43 -19.66 -9.30
CA ASP A 367 -12.06 -19.66 -7.97
C ASP A 367 -12.91 -18.42 -7.71
N VAL A 368 -12.54 -17.27 -8.27
CA VAL A 368 -13.29 -16.01 -8.11
C VAL A 368 -14.63 -16.10 -8.83
N VAL A 369 -14.67 -16.70 -10.02
CA VAL A 369 -15.93 -16.88 -10.78
C VAL A 369 -16.86 -17.88 -10.09
N ARG A 370 -16.30 -18.93 -9.47
CA ARG A 370 -17.07 -19.93 -8.69
C ARG A 370 -17.63 -19.31 -7.41
N LEU A 371 -16.81 -18.56 -6.67
CA LEU A 371 -17.20 -17.88 -5.43
C LEU A 371 -18.19 -16.75 -5.70
N GLN A 372 -18.08 -16.02 -6.82
CA GLN A 372 -19.04 -14.98 -7.20
C GLN A 372 -20.43 -15.54 -7.49
N ARG A 373 -20.55 -16.74 -8.06
CA ARG A 373 -21.86 -17.41 -8.23
C ARG A 373 -22.48 -17.85 -6.91
N GLN A 374 -21.66 -18.32 -5.97
CA GLN A 374 -22.13 -18.68 -4.63
C GLN A 374 -22.52 -17.43 -3.82
N VAL A 375 -21.69 -16.38 -3.87
CA VAL A 375 -21.96 -15.11 -3.18
C VAL A 375 -23.20 -14.40 -3.74
N ALA A 376 -23.47 -14.47 -5.05
CA ALA A 376 -24.70 -13.96 -5.64
C ALA A 376 -25.94 -14.70 -5.12
N HIS A 377 -25.86 -16.04 -5.01
CA HIS A 377 -26.92 -16.88 -4.47
C HIS A 377 -27.27 -16.56 -3.00
N TRP A 378 -26.27 -16.29 -2.15
CA TRP A 378 -26.48 -15.96 -0.74
C TRP A 378 -26.83 -14.48 -0.48
N LYS A 379 -26.43 -13.56 -1.38
CA LYS A 379 -26.79 -12.13 -1.28
C LYS A 379 -28.25 -11.86 -1.65
N GLU A 380 -28.83 -12.65 -2.54
CA GLU A 380 -30.25 -12.54 -2.92
C GLU A 380 -31.18 -13.02 -1.77
N GLN A 381 -30.68 -13.89 -0.89
CA GLN A 381 -31.41 -14.39 0.29
C GLN A 381 -31.36 -13.46 1.52
N ALA A 382 -30.44 -12.47 1.57
CA ALA A 382 -30.14 -11.71 2.80
C ALA A 382 -30.64 -10.24 2.85
N GLY A 383 -31.28 -9.70 1.81
CA GLY A 383 -32.16 -8.52 1.91
C GLY A 383 -31.64 -7.20 2.51
N LEU A 384 -30.41 -6.73 2.20
CA LEU A 384 -29.90 -5.43 2.70
C LEU A 384 -29.86 -4.28 1.64
N PRO A 385 -30.17 -3.00 1.98
CA PRO A 385 -30.38 -1.90 1.01
C PRO A 385 -29.12 -1.14 0.52
N PRO A 386 -29.25 -0.33 -0.57
CA PRO A 386 -28.13 0.21 -1.37
C PRO A 386 -27.30 1.36 -0.78
N HIS A 387 -27.81 2.07 0.24
CA HIS A 387 -27.25 3.35 0.69
C HIS A 387 -26.00 3.22 1.59
N LEU A 388 -25.65 2.00 2.01
CA LEU A 388 -24.46 1.75 2.82
C LEU A 388 -23.23 1.37 1.97
N ARG A 389 -23.26 1.60 0.65
CA ARG A 389 -22.25 1.08 -0.29
C ARG A 389 -21.18 2.08 -0.75
N SER A 390 -21.13 3.32 -0.26
CA SER A 390 -20.29 4.38 -0.88
C SER A 390 -19.57 5.33 0.08
N TYR A 391 -19.18 4.90 1.27
CA TYR A 391 -18.26 5.70 2.09
C TYR A 391 -16.83 5.21 1.88
N VAL A 392 -16.01 6.10 1.33
CA VAL A 392 -14.53 6.22 1.34
C VAL A 392 -13.97 6.28 -0.08
N ASP A 393 -13.63 7.50 -0.55
CA ASP A 393 -12.56 7.74 -1.54
C ASP A 393 -12.03 9.18 -1.39
N LEU A 394 -11.16 9.33 -0.39
CA LEU A 394 -10.06 10.30 -0.29
C LEU A 394 -8.83 9.44 -0.01
N VAL A 395 -7.85 9.40 -0.90
CA VAL A 395 -6.52 8.84 -0.59
C VAL A 395 -5.50 9.55 -1.49
N ASP A 396 -4.72 10.53 -1.00
CA ASP A 396 -3.40 10.37 -0.35
C ASP A 396 -2.51 9.33 -1.04
N ILE A 397 -1.25 9.67 -1.34
CA ILE A 397 -0.25 8.70 -1.81
C ILE A 397 -0.03 7.69 -0.67
N ARG A 398 -0.81 6.62 -0.67
CA ARG A 398 -0.58 5.43 0.14
C ARG A 398 0.27 4.48 -0.68
N ASP A 399 1.20 3.83 0.00
CA ASP A 399 1.96 2.68 -0.49
C ASP A 399 0.96 1.71 -1.16
N GLU A 400 0.94 1.62 -2.50
CA GLU A 400 0.01 0.77 -3.26
C GLU A 400 0.32 -0.73 -3.11
N ARG A 401 1.32 -1.09 -2.29
CA ARG A 401 1.38 -2.43 -1.71
C ARG A 401 0.27 -2.51 -0.69
N GLN A 402 -0.78 -3.29 -0.99
CA GLN A 402 -1.78 -3.68 0.02
C GLN A 402 -1.06 -4.46 1.14
N ASN A 403 -0.44 -3.72 2.06
CA ASN A 403 0.10 -4.24 3.30
C ASN A 403 -1.11 -4.61 4.16
N GLY A 404 -1.17 -5.87 4.59
CA GLY A 404 -2.35 -6.55 5.12
C GLY A 404 -2.99 -6.01 6.41
N ASP A 405 -2.87 -4.73 6.75
CA ASP A 405 -3.71 -4.06 7.76
C ASP A 405 -4.76 -3.15 7.10
N HIS A 406 -6.03 -3.33 7.48
CA HIS A 406 -7.17 -2.55 6.95
C HIS A 406 -7.59 -1.43 7.92
N VAL A 407 -6.65 -0.93 8.73
CA VAL A 407 -6.92 -0.06 9.88
C VAL A 407 -7.06 1.40 9.47
N ASP A 408 -8.18 2.02 9.84
CA ASP A 408 -8.34 3.48 9.77
C ASP A 408 -7.63 4.14 10.96
N ARG A 409 -6.36 4.51 10.76
CA ARG A 409 -5.49 5.09 11.78
C ARG A 409 -6.08 6.36 12.42
N LYS A 410 -6.79 7.20 11.65
CA LYS A 410 -7.40 8.42 12.19
C LYS A 410 -8.48 8.09 13.21
N LYS A 411 -9.32 7.11 12.87
CA LYS A 411 -10.37 6.62 13.77
C LYS A 411 -9.78 5.94 15.00
N MET A 412 -8.72 5.13 14.82
CA MET A 412 -8.01 4.48 15.92
C MET A 412 -7.49 5.50 16.94
N HIS A 413 -6.71 6.49 16.51
CA HIS A 413 -6.19 7.53 17.41
C HIS A 413 -7.30 8.42 17.99
N GLY A 414 -8.37 8.69 17.24
CA GLY A 414 -9.56 9.38 17.78
C GLY A 414 -10.23 8.62 18.92
N LEU A 415 -10.38 7.30 18.81
CA LEU A 415 -10.90 6.44 19.88
C LEU A 415 -9.96 6.45 21.10
N ILE A 416 -8.65 6.36 20.87
CA ILE A 416 -7.64 6.43 21.92
C ILE A 416 -7.77 7.75 22.71
N ARG A 417 -7.87 8.90 22.01
CA ARG A 417 -8.05 10.21 22.67
C ARG A 417 -9.31 10.26 23.52
N ASN A 418 -10.43 9.73 23.01
CA ASN A 418 -11.69 9.65 23.76
C ASN A 418 -11.55 8.78 25.01
N ASN A 419 -10.91 7.62 24.89
CA ASN A 419 -10.65 6.72 26.01
C ASN A 419 -9.76 7.40 27.05
N VAL A 420 -8.70 8.09 26.64
CA VAL A 420 -7.82 8.85 27.53
C VAL A 420 -8.57 9.97 28.24
N ALA A 421 -9.40 10.74 27.54
CA ALA A 421 -10.21 11.78 28.16
C ALA A 421 -11.20 11.19 29.20
N HIS A 422 -11.78 10.02 28.91
CA HIS A 422 -12.63 9.31 29.86
C HIS A 422 -11.83 8.81 31.09
N LEU A 423 -10.66 8.21 30.86
CA LEU A 423 -9.78 7.73 31.92
C LEU A 423 -9.22 8.88 32.77
N MET A 424 -8.97 10.06 32.20
CA MET A 424 -8.63 11.24 33.00
C MET A 424 -9.76 11.60 33.96
N ARG A 425 -11.03 11.48 33.55
CA ARG A 425 -12.17 11.77 34.43
C ARG A 425 -12.37 10.71 35.53
N SER A 426 -12.02 9.45 35.27
CA SER A 426 -12.25 8.35 36.23
C SER A 426 -11.03 7.99 37.09
N LEU A 427 -9.82 8.12 36.55
CA LEU A 427 -8.57 7.63 37.14
C LEU A 427 -7.59 8.75 37.53
N SER A 428 -7.85 10.03 37.28
CA SER A 428 -6.93 11.08 37.74
C SER A 428 -7.01 11.31 39.25
N GLY A 429 -8.17 11.02 39.86
CA GLY A 429 -8.48 11.39 41.25
C GLY A 429 -8.75 12.89 41.43
N LEU A 430 -8.85 13.65 40.33
CA LEU A 430 -9.15 15.08 40.33
C LEU A 430 -10.64 15.35 40.21
N ASN A 431 -11.09 16.49 40.74
CA ASN A 431 -12.45 16.96 40.52
C ASN A 431 -12.64 17.40 39.06
N VAL A 432 -13.88 17.38 38.55
CA VAL A 432 -14.18 17.80 37.17
C VAL A 432 -13.70 19.23 36.89
N ASP A 433 -13.78 20.12 37.88
CA ASP A 433 -13.35 21.52 37.78
C ASP A 433 -11.82 21.70 37.80
N GLU A 434 -11.08 20.66 38.19
CA GLU A 434 -9.60 20.61 38.18
C GLU A 434 -9.05 20.00 36.89
N LEU A 435 -9.90 19.38 36.07
CA LEU A 435 -9.52 18.84 34.76
C LEU A 435 -9.30 19.98 33.77
N GLY A 436 -8.12 20.02 33.17
CA GLY A 436 -7.80 20.99 32.14
C GLY A 436 -7.41 20.31 30.83
N VAL A 437 -6.22 20.66 30.34
CA VAL A 437 -5.72 20.19 29.05
C VAL A 437 -4.52 19.28 29.25
N ILE A 438 -4.43 18.21 28.48
CA ILE A 438 -3.22 17.41 28.34
C ILE A 438 -2.34 18.12 27.32
N VAL A 439 -1.05 18.26 27.62
CA VAL A 439 -0.02 18.71 26.67
C VAL A 439 1.11 17.68 26.63
N LEU A 440 1.34 17.12 25.46
CA LEU A 440 2.45 16.21 25.17
C LEU A 440 3.41 16.84 24.16
N GLN A 441 4.69 16.57 24.36
CA GLN A 441 5.75 16.93 23.44
C GLN A 441 6.19 15.67 22.69
N GLY A 442 6.19 15.73 21.37
CA GLY A 442 6.78 14.70 20.53
C GLY A 442 8.31 14.70 20.61
N GLY A 443 8.92 13.64 20.13
CA GLY A 443 10.36 13.52 19.96
C GLY A 443 10.91 14.59 19.02
N GLY A 444 12.11 15.06 19.32
CA GLY A 444 12.88 15.96 18.45
C GLY A 444 13.99 15.20 17.69
N PRO A 445 14.74 15.93 16.84
CA PRO A 445 15.86 15.35 16.11
C PRO A 445 16.92 14.80 17.07
N ASN A 446 17.53 13.68 16.68
CA ASN A 446 18.57 13.01 17.45
C ASN A 446 19.85 12.90 16.61
N HIS A 447 20.79 13.81 16.87
CA HIS A 447 22.09 13.81 16.22
C HIS A 447 23.05 12.81 16.87
N ILE A 448 23.88 12.17 16.06
CA ILE A 448 24.94 11.30 16.52
C ILE A 448 26.07 12.18 17.08
N TYR A 449 26.11 12.29 18.41
CA TYR A 449 27.04 13.16 19.15
C TYR A 449 26.95 14.62 18.66
N GLU A 450 28.07 15.27 18.38
CA GLU A 450 28.15 16.66 17.90
C GLU A 450 28.14 16.78 16.36
N THR A 451 27.83 15.70 15.63
CA THR A 451 27.80 15.67 14.16
C THR A 451 26.46 16.13 13.59
N ASP A 452 26.44 16.41 12.29
CA ASP A 452 25.22 16.68 11.52
C ASP A 452 24.49 15.40 11.07
N ASN A 453 25.01 14.22 11.41
CA ASN A 453 24.35 12.95 11.09
C ASN A 453 23.19 12.69 12.07
N GLU A 454 21.97 12.72 11.55
CA GLU A 454 20.76 12.36 12.30
C GLU A 454 20.55 10.84 12.30
N ALA A 455 20.22 10.29 13.46
CA ALA A 455 19.69 8.94 13.55
C ALA A 455 18.30 8.89 12.90
N LEU A 456 17.90 7.73 12.41
CA LEU A 456 16.54 7.55 11.90
C LEU A 456 15.53 7.83 13.02
N PHE A 457 14.68 8.84 12.80
CA PHE A 457 13.74 9.29 13.81
C PHE A 457 12.68 8.22 14.13
N LYS A 458 12.44 8.02 15.43
CA LYS A 458 11.35 7.23 15.98
C LYS A 458 10.65 8.09 17.03
N GLN A 459 9.34 8.26 16.89
CA GLN A 459 8.54 9.16 17.71
C GLN A 459 8.51 8.74 19.21
N GLU A 460 8.18 9.65 20.12
CA GLU A 460 7.90 9.29 21.52
C GLU A 460 6.59 8.48 21.63
N GLY A 461 6.60 7.40 22.42
CA GLY A 461 5.52 6.40 22.41
C GLY A 461 4.17 6.89 22.95
N PHE A 462 4.15 7.73 24.00
CA PHE A 462 2.90 8.29 24.52
C PHE A 462 2.28 9.34 23.59
N PHE A 463 3.12 10.18 22.99
CA PHE A 463 2.72 11.16 21.98
C PHE A 463 2.15 10.46 20.75
N PHE A 464 2.87 9.46 20.24
CA PHE A 464 2.41 8.65 19.12
C PHE A 464 1.06 7.97 19.41
N HIS A 465 0.89 7.37 20.59
CA HIS A 465 -0.36 6.71 20.97
C HIS A 465 -1.57 7.65 20.84
N LEU A 466 -1.47 8.91 21.30
CA LEU A 466 -2.57 9.86 21.24
C LEU A 466 -2.80 10.45 19.84
N PHE A 467 -1.75 10.69 19.07
CA PHE A 467 -1.83 11.56 17.89
C PHE A 467 -1.48 10.88 16.56
N GLY A 468 -0.76 9.75 16.57
CA GLY A 468 -0.36 9.05 15.35
C GLY A 468 0.58 9.85 14.45
N VAL A 469 1.28 10.83 14.99
CA VAL A 469 2.21 11.70 14.26
C VAL A 469 3.56 11.01 14.16
N LEU A 470 4.13 10.97 12.96
CA LEU A 470 5.43 10.33 12.69
C LEU A 470 6.56 11.35 12.55
N GLU A 471 6.20 12.61 12.39
CA GLU A 471 7.07 13.76 12.23
C GLU A 471 7.64 14.22 13.59
N GLU A 472 8.86 14.72 13.57
CA GLU A 472 9.55 15.24 14.75
C GLU A 472 9.12 16.66 15.12
N SER A 473 9.41 17.05 16.37
CA SER A 473 9.25 18.41 16.88
C SER A 473 7.80 18.92 16.93
N TYR A 474 6.82 18.03 16.92
CA TYR A 474 5.41 18.36 17.16
C TYR A 474 5.09 18.42 18.65
N TYR A 475 4.07 19.20 18.99
CA TYR A 475 3.36 19.09 20.26
C TYR A 475 1.90 18.75 20.00
N GLY A 476 1.23 18.26 21.04
CA GLY A 476 -0.14 17.78 20.94
C GLY A 476 -0.88 18.11 22.20
N MET A 477 -2.11 18.56 22.04
CA MET A 477 -2.99 18.94 23.13
C MET A 477 -4.33 18.22 23.02
N LEU A 478 -4.85 17.81 24.16
CA LEU A 478 -6.20 17.25 24.29
C LEU A 478 -6.91 17.95 25.45
N ASP A 479 -7.95 18.71 25.15
CA ASP A 479 -8.82 19.27 26.19
C ASP A 479 -9.70 18.14 26.75
N VAL A 480 -9.46 17.77 28.01
CA VAL A 480 -10.15 16.66 28.67
C VAL A 480 -11.63 16.98 28.91
N ARG A 481 -11.98 18.27 28.99
CA ARG A 481 -13.35 18.73 29.25
C ARG A 481 -14.20 18.61 27.98
N THR A 482 -13.67 19.08 26.86
CA THR A 482 -14.40 19.13 25.59
C THR A 482 -14.15 17.92 24.68
N GLY A 483 -13.03 17.22 24.87
CA GLY A 483 -12.54 16.17 23.97
C GLY A 483 -11.83 16.71 22.72
N GLN A 484 -11.70 18.04 22.58
CA GLN A 484 -11.05 18.64 21.42
C GLN A 484 -9.54 18.38 21.44
N SER A 485 -9.02 17.97 20.30
CA SER A 485 -7.63 17.62 20.05
C SER A 485 -6.98 18.61 19.10
N MET A 486 -5.75 18.99 19.41
CA MET A 486 -4.97 19.94 18.62
C MET A 486 -3.55 19.45 18.45
N LEU A 487 -2.96 19.66 17.26
CA LEU A 487 -1.53 19.52 17.04
C LEU A 487 -0.88 20.89 16.89
N PHE A 488 0.37 20.97 17.34
CA PHE A 488 1.24 22.12 17.09
C PHE A 488 2.40 21.65 16.23
N MET A 489 2.44 22.10 14.98
CA MET A 489 3.48 21.76 14.03
C MET A 489 4.62 22.79 14.07
N PRO A 490 5.87 22.42 13.79
CA PRO A 490 6.95 23.39 13.70
C PRO A 490 6.71 24.37 12.54
N ARG A 491 7.06 25.65 12.74
CA ARG A 491 7.05 26.64 11.65
C ARG A 491 8.34 26.50 10.84
N LEU A 492 8.27 25.72 9.77
CA LEU A 492 9.43 25.38 8.96
C LEU A 492 9.82 26.54 8.02
N PRO A 493 11.13 26.83 7.86
CA PRO A 493 11.60 27.85 6.93
C PRO A 493 11.40 27.40 5.48
N ALA A 494 11.38 28.35 4.53
CA ALA A 494 11.24 28.04 3.11
C ALA A 494 12.33 27.09 2.58
N GLU A 495 13.54 27.12 3.16
CA GLU A 495 14.65 26.22 2.84
C GLU A 495 14.31 24.74 3.12
N TYR A 496 13.42 24.45 4.08
CA TYR A 496 12.96 23.09 4.35
C TYR A 496 12.33 22.46 3.09
N ALA A 497 11.59 23.26 2.31
CA ALA A 497 10.99 22.80 1.06
C ALA A 497 12.03 22.35 0.01
N VAL A 498 13.25 22.88 0.09
CA VAL A 498 14.37 22.54 -0.80
C VAL A 498 15.05 21.24 -0.36
N TRP A 499 15.26 21.06 0.95
CA TRP A 499 16.06 19.95 1.49
C TRP A 499 15.24 18.73 1.92
N MET A 500 14.09 18.95 2.52
CA MET A 500 13.31 17.93 3.23
C MET A 500 11.96 17.63 2.56
N GLY A 501 11.48 18.51 1.68
CA GLY A 501 10.27 18.32 0.88
C GLY A 501 9.13 19.29 1.24
N PRO A 502 7.95 19.15 0.58
CA PRO A 502 6.86 20.11 0.69
C PRO A 502 6.43 20.39 2.13
N ILE A 503 6.21 21.66 2.45
CA ILE A 503 5.70 22.07 3.77
C ILE A 503 4.17 21.96 3.75
N ALA A 504 3.62 21.06 4.57
CA ALA A 504 2.18 20.88 4.71
C ALA A 504 1.51 22.12 5.34
N SER A 505 0.30 22.43 4.90
CA SER A 505 -0.55 23.43 5.57
C SER A 505 -1.17 22.86 6.85
N PRO A 506 -1.47 23.68 7.88
CA PRO A 506 -2.17 23.23 9.09
C PRO A 506 -3.44 22.42 8.82
N GLU A 507 -4.23 22.79 7.81
CA GLU A 507 -5.47 22.09 7.43
C GLU A 507 -5.20 20.68 6.89
N ALA A 508 -4.09 20.49 6.18
CA ALA A 508 -3.69 19.19 5.64
C ALA A 508 -3.22 18.26 6.76
N VAL A 509 -2.43 18.79 7.70
CA VAL A 509 -2.01 18.07 8.91
C VAL A 509 -3.24 17.67 9.76
N ALA A 510 -4.21 18.58 9.93
CA ALA A 510 -5.45 18.30 10.65
C ALA A 510 -6.20 17.12 10.02
N ALA A 511 -6.35 17.17 8.68
CA ALA A 511 -7.03 16.13 7.91
C ALA A 511 -6.27 14.80 7.88
N ALA A 512 -4.94 14.81 7.93
CA ALA A 512 -4.09 13.61 7.92
C ALA A 512 -4.17 12.84 9.24
N HIS A 513 -4.13 13.53 10.39
CA HIS A 513 -4.13 12.91 11.73
C HIS A 513 -5.53 12.85 12.38
N GLY A 514 -6.55 13.45 11.76
CA GLY A 514 -7.91 13.47 12.28
C GLY A 514 -8.04 14.23 13.59
N VAL A 515 -7.32 15.35 13.72
CA VAL A 515 -7.41 16.27 14.88
C VAL A 515 -8.28 17.48 14.55
N ASP A 516 -8.83 18.12 15.58
CA ASP A 516 -9.83 19.19 15.42
C ASP A 516 -9.20 20.51 14.92
N ARG A 517 -7.95 20.78 15.31
CA ARG A 517 -7.22 22.00 14.92
C ARG A 517 -5.72 21.74 14.83
N VAL A 518 -5.03 22.53 14.02
CA VAL A 518 -3.57 22.61 14.00
C VAL A 518 -3.15 24.06 14.15
N ALA A 519 -2.13 24.30 14.96
CA ALA A 519 -1.47 25.59 15.14
C ALA A 519 0.06 25.40 15.03
N TYR A 520 0.84 26.47 15.19
CA TYR A 520 2.30 26.36 15.23
C TYR A 520 2.83 26.24 16.65
N VAL A 521 3.99 25.58 16.84
CA VAL A 521 4.63 25.41 18.16
C VAL A 521 4.88 26.75 18.85
N ASP A 522 5.25 27.79 18.09
CA ASP A 522 5.47 29.15 18.61
C ASP A 522 4.18 29.86 19.08
N GLU A 523 3.01 29.31 18.76
CA GLU A 523 1.69 29.81 19.17
C GLU A 523 1.11 29.06 20.38
N LEU A 524 1.78 28.00 20.86
CA LEU A 524 1.24 27.10 21.88
C LEU A 524 0.85 27.81 23.18
N ALA A 525 1.73 28.66 23.71
CA ALA A 525 1.44 29.41 24.94
C ALA A 525 0.28 30.41 24.78
N ALA A 526 0.15 31.02 23.60
CA ALA A 526 -0.97 31.92 23.30
C ALA A 526 -2.30 31.13 23.29
N VAL A 527 -2.33 29.98 22.61
CA VAL A 527 -3.51 29.11 22.57
C VAL A 527 -3.90 28.61 23.96
N LEU A 528 -2.92 28.20 24.79
CA LEU A 528 -3.21 27.80 26.18
C LEU A 528 -3.80 28.94 27.01
N SER A 529 -3.34 30.17 26.78
CA SER A 529 -3.86 31.35 27.48
C SER A 529 -5.31 31.65 27.08
N GLU A 530 -5.65 31.48 25.80
CA GLU A 530 -7.02 31.65 25.29
C GLU A 530 -8.00 30.61 25.83
N LEU A 531 -7.53 29.38 26.12
CA LEU A 531 -8.37 28.30 26.64
C LEU A 531 -8.72 28.45 28.13
N GLU A 532 -8.02 29.35 28.85
CA GLU A 532 -8.15 29.56 30.29
C GLU A 532 -8.21 28.23 31.07
N ALA A 533 -7.36 27.27 30.69
CA ALA A 533 -7.41 25.94 31.25
C ALA A 533 -7.02 25.97 32.75
N PRO A 534 -7.81 25.35 33.65
CA PRO A 534 -7.57 25.38 35.10
C PRO A 534 -6.27 24.66 35.49
N SER A 535 -5.82 23.71 34.66
CA SER A 535 -4.60 22.93 34.82
C SER A 535 -4.04 22.50 33.47
N VAL A 536 -2.72 22.29 33.41
CA VAL A 536 -2.04 21.71 32.23
C VAL A 536 -1.37 20.42 32.66
N HIS A 537 -1.93 19.29 32.25
CA HIS A 537 -1.41 17.97 32.56
C HIS A 537 -0.25 17.63 31.63
N VAL A 538 0.93 17.38 32.20
CA VAL A 538 2.15 17.01 31.46
C VAL A 538 2.66 15.65 31.91
N LEU A 539 3.31 14.94 30.98
CA LEU A 539 3.75 13.58 31.18
C LEU A 539 4.96 13.53 32.14
N CYS A 540 4.80 12.88 33.28
CA CYS A 540 5.88 12.71 34.26
C CYS A 540 5.65 11.42 35.06
N GLY A 541 6.47 10.41 34.84
CA GLY A 541 6.49 9.18 35.62
C GLY A 541 7.61 8.25 35.19
N GLU A 542 7.87 7.24 36.01
CA GLU A 542 8.95 6.29 35.83
C GLU A 542 8.51 5.12 34.94
N ASN A 543 9.31 4.78 33.94
CA ASN A 543 9.20 3.50 33.23
C ASN A 543 9.79 2.39 34.12
N THR A 544 8.97 1.37 34.42
CA THR A 544 9.30 0.33 35.41
C THR A 544 10.30 -0.72 34.95
N ASP A 545 10.74 -0.67 33.69
CA ASP A 545 11.76 -1.54 33.11
C ASP A 545 13.12 -0.84 33.00
N SER A 546 13.14 0.44 32.61
CA SER A 546 14.38 1.20 32.47
C SER A 546 14.77 2.00 33.72
N GLY A 547 13.81 2.31 34.60
CA GLY A 547 13.98 3.24 35.73
C GLY A 547 14.08 4.71 35.32
N LEU A 548 13.95 5.01 34.02
CA LEU A 548 14.00 6.37 33.50
C LEU A 548 12.65 7.06 33.65
N HIS A 549 12.69 8.37 33.86
CA HIS A 549 11.49 9.20 33.95
C HIS A 549 11.14 9.81 32.60
N SER A 550 9.86 9.79 32.25
CA SER A 550 9.33 10.50 31.08
C SER A 550 9.53 12.01 31.21
N HIS A 551 9.83 12.67 30.10
CA HIS A 551 10.07 14.10 30.08
C HIS A 551 8.75 14.89 29.98
N PRO A 552 8.46 15.81 30.91
CA PRO A 552 7.30 16.68 30.79
C PRO A 552 7.47 17.61 29.59
N ALA A 553 6.36 17.95 28.94
CA ALA A 553 6.37 18.91 27.84
C ALA A 553 6.94 20.26 28.32
N ILE A 554 7.97 20.76 27.63
CA ILE A 554 8.57 22.07 27.89
C ILE A 554 8.41 22.90 26.63
N PHE A 555 7.86 24.11 26.78
CA PHE A 555 7.68 25.08 25.71
C PHE A 555 7.88 26.50 26.25
N GLU A 556 8.10 27.45 25.35
CA GLU A 556 8.29 28.85 25.71
C GLU A 556 7.07 29.40 26.46
N GLY A 557 7.27 30.01 27.62
CA GLY A 557 6.19 30.50 28.47
C GLY A 557 5.48 29.44 29.33
N SER A 558 5.87 28.17 29.27
CA SER A 558 5.27 27.08 30.08
C SER A 558 5.26 27.33 31.59
N ALA A 559 6.21 28.13 32.12
CA ALA A 559 6.27 28.52 33.53
C ALA A 559 5.08 29.39 34.00
N ALA A 560 4.32 29.99 33.08
CA ALA A 560 3.14 30.80 33.40
C ALA A 560 1.89 29.96 33.70
N PHE A 561 1.92 28.65 33.46
CA PHE A 561 0.76 27.78 33.57
C PHE A 561 0.84 26.84 34.79
N PRO A 562 -0.31 26.50 35.41
CA PRO A 562 -0.36 25.53 36.50
C PRO A 562 -0.16 24.09 35.98
N LEU A 563 1.09 23.63 35.99
CA LEU A 563 1.46 22.29 35.51
C LEU A 563 1.11 21.20 36.53
N GLU A 564 0.28 20.23 36.12
CA GLU A 564 -0.06 19.01 36.87
C GLU A 564 0.77 17.84 36.32
N ARG A 565 1.44 17.08 37.20
CA ARG A 565 2.48 16.11 36.81
C ARG A 565 2.22 14.69 37.32
N ARG A 566 1.20 14.47 38.15
CA ARG A 566 1.01 13.21 38.88
C ARG A 566 0.09 12.26 38.15
N SER A 567 -0.99 12.78 37.55
CA SER A 567 -2.09 11.93 37.07
C SER A 567 -1.84 11.35 35.67
N LEU A 568 -1.24 12.15 34.77
CA LEU A 568 -1.23 11.82 33.35
C LEU A 568 -0.46 10.54 33.02
N HIS A 569 0.71 10.33 33.63
CA HIS A 569 1.50 9.13 33.38
C HIS A 569 0.73 7.85 33.71
N ARG A 570 0.04 7.82 34.85
CA ARG A 570 -0.80 6.68 35.26
C ARG A 570 -1.93 6.42 34.26
N VAL A 571 -2.59 7.49 33.82
CA VAL A 571 -3.72 7.41 32.88
C VAL A 571 -3.26 6.91 31.51
N LEU A 572 -2.21 7.50 30.95
CA LEU A 572 -1.70 7.10 29.63
C LEU A 572 -1.11 5.70 29.63
N THR A 573 -0.44 5.32 30.71
CA THR A 573 0.05 3.95 30.90
C THR A 573 -1.11 2.97 30.93
N HIS A 574 -2.17 3.26 31.70
CA HIS A 574 -3.36 2.40 31.72
C HIS A 574 -3.99 2.28 30.34
N ALA A 575 -4.11 3.39 29.60
CA ALA A 575 -4.68 3.38 28.25
C ALA A 575 -3.89 2.48 27.29
N ARG A 576 -2.54 2.47 27.37
CA ARG A 576 -1.68 1.64 26.53
C ARG A 576 -1.67 0.14 26.89
N VAL A 577 -1.99 -0.21 28.13
CA VAL A 577 -2.06 -1.62 28.56
C VAL A 577 -3.15 -2.37 27.79
N PHE A 578 -4.30 -1.72 27.56
CA PHE A 578 -5.48 -2.31 26.93
C PHE A 578 -5.61 -1.86 25.48
N LYS A 579 -5.27 -2.73 24.54
CA LYS A 579 -5.26 -2.40 23.12
C LYS A 579 -6.68 -2.32 22.59
N THR A 580 -6.96 -1.33 21.77
CA THR A 580 -8.17 -1.34 20.95
C THR A 580 -8.07 -2.45 19.89
N ALA A 581 -9.21 -2.84 19.31
CA ALA A 581 -9.22 -3.85 18.24
C ALA A 581 -8.38 -3.44 17.02
N ASP A 582 -8.36 -2.14 16.72
CA ASP A 582 -7.57 -1.58 15.62
C ASP A 582 -6.06 -1.69 15.92
N GLU A 583 -5.63 -1.42 17.16
CA GLU A 583 -4.23 -1.61 17.58
C GLU A 583 -3.79 -3.08 17.50
N VAL A 584 -4.64 -3.99 17.97
CA VAL A 584 -4.40 -5.45 17.82
C VAL A 584 -4.27 -5.84 16.35
N ALA A 585 -5.03 -5.23 15.44
CA ALA A 585 -4.93 -5.51 14.01
C ALA A 585 -3.57 -5.06 13.42
N VAL A 586 -3.07 -3.88 13.80
CA VAL A 586 -1.72 -3.42 13.39
C VAL A 586 -0.64 -4.36 13.93
N MET A 587 -0.75 -4.77 15.21
CA MET A 587 0.20 -5.70 15.83
C MET A 587 0.18 -7.09 15.16
N ARG A 588 -0.99 -7.62 14.81
CA ARG A 588 -1.11 -8.87 14.04
C ARG A 588 -0.42 -8.78 12.69
N TYR A 589 -0.53 -7.64 12.01
CA TYR A 589 0.18 -7.43 10.76
C TYR A 589 1.69 -7.44 10.97
N ALA A 590 2.21 -6.70 11.96
CA ALA A 590 3.64 -6.72 12.31
C ALA A 590 4.14 -8.15 12.61
N ALA A 591 3.41 -8.90 13.45
CA ALA A 591 3.73 -10.27 13.79
C ALA A 591 3.67 -11.22 12.59
N SER A 592 2.75 -11.01 11.64
CA SER A 592 2.66 -11.80 10.41
C SER A 592 3.87 -11.60 9.50
N VAL A 593 4.35 -10.36 9.39
CA VAL A 593 5.57 -9.99 8.63
C VAL A 593 6.80 -10.60 9.29
N ALA A 594 6.93 -10.46 10.61
CA ALA A 594 8.02 -11.08 11.37
C ALA A 594 7.99 -12.61 11.27
N SER A 595 6.81 -13.23 11.34
CA SER A 595 6.63 -14.68 11.18
C SER A 595 7.12 -15.16 9.80
N ALA A 596 6.78 -14.44 8.73
CA ALA A 596 7.25 -14.75 7.39
C ALA A 596 8.78 -14.58 7.27
N ALA A 597 9.36 -13.56 7.90
CA ALA A 597 10.80 -13.35 7.95
C ALA A 597 11.53 -14.49 8.70
N HIS A 598 10.99 -14.96 9.83
CA HIS A 598 11.51 -16.11 10.57
C HIS A 598 11.55 -17.39 9.71
N VAL A 599 10.49 -17.65 8.92
CA VAL A 599 10.46 -18.78 7.98
C VAL A 599 11.60 -18.65 6.93
N LYS A 600 11.88 -17.44 6.44
CA LYS A 600 13.00 -17.21 5.51
C LYS A 600 14.35 -17.42 6.16
N VAL A 601 14.52 -16.97 7.41
CA VAL A 601 15.74 -17.20 8.19
C VAL A 601 15.98 -18.70 8.40
N MET A 602 14.96 -19.47 8.77
CA MET A 602 15.06 -20.93 8.91
C MET A 602 15.53 -21.60 7.62
N GLN A 603 15.02 -21.17 6.46
CA GLN A 603 15.41 -21.68 5.14
C GLN A 603 16.83 -21.29 4.72
N ALA A 604 17.35 -20.19 5.27
CA ALA A 604 18.69 -19.68 4.98
C ALA A 604 19.78 -20.28 5.89
N ALA A 605 19.41 -20.72 7.10
CA ALA A 605 20.35 -21.22 8.11
C ALA A 605 21.02 -22.54 7.70
N LYS A 606 22.33 -22.46 7.42
CA LYS A 606 23.17 -23.59 7.01
C LYS A 606 24.57 -23.48 7.64
N PRO A 607 25.30 -24.59 7.82
CA PRO A 607 26.68 -24.55 8.26
C PRO A 607 27.52 -23.59 7.41
N GLY A 608 28.31 -22.77 8.08
CA GLY A 608 29.22 -21.83 7.45
C GLY A 608 28.66 -20.44 7.17
N VAL A 609 27.35 -20.24 7.29
CA VAL A 609 26.69 -18.91 7.30
C VAL A 609 26.98 -18.21 8.63
N TYR A 610 27.06 -16.89 8.65
CA TYR A 610 27.19 -16.11 9.89
C TYR A 610 25.84 -15.66 10.44
N GLU A 611 25.77 -15.46 11.76
CA GLU A 611 24.57 -14.94 12.44
C GLU A 611 24.08 -13.61 11.82
N TYR A 612 24.98 -12.66 11.50
CA TYR A 612 24.61 -11.39 10.87
C TYR A 612 24.06 -11.54 9.44
N GLU A 613 24.36 -12.64 8.73
CA GLU A 613 23.78 -12.89 7.40
C GLU A 613 22.30 -13.28 7.55
N LEU A 614 21.96 -14.00 8.63
CA LEU A 614 20.58 -14.30 8.97
C LEU A 614 19.84 -13.03 9.44
N GLU A 615 20.49 -12.18 10.24
CA GLU A 615 19.98 -10.86 10.61
C GLU A 615 19.67 -10.00 9.36
N ALA A 616 20.61 -9.91 8.42
CA ALA A 616 20.42 -9.17 7.18
C ALA A 616 19.25 -9.72 6.35
N ALA A 617 19.10 -11.06 6.29
CA ALA A 617 17.98 -11.69 5.59
C ALA A 617 16.63 -11.35 6.24
N PHE A 618 16.57 -11.35 7.58
CA PHE A 618 15.38 -10.97 8.34
C PHE A 618 15.01 -9.50 8.09
N LEU A 619 15.95 -8.57 8.29
CA LEU A 619 15.75 -7.13 8.13
C LEU A 619 15.34 -6.77 6.70
N SER A 620 15.96 -7.41 5.71
CA SER A 620 15.60 -7.26 4.30
C SER A 620 14.15 -7.68 4.03
N HIS A 621 13.68 -8.77 4.64
CA HIS A 621 12.32 -9.26 4.46
C HIS A 621 11.29 -8.32 5.10
N ILE A 622 11.48 -7.95 6.37
CA ILE A 622 10.48 -7.13 7.08
C ILE A 622 10.31 -5.76 6.43
N TYR A 623 11.39 -5.19 5.88
CA TYR A 623 11.31 -3.91 5.19
C TYR A 623 10.82 -4.09 3.74
N GLY A 624 11.40 -5.04 3.03
CA GLY A 624 11.12 -5.27 1.61
C GLY A 624 9.69 -5.73 1.33
N GLU A 625 9.12 -6.58 2.18
CA GLU A 625 7.78 -7.14 2.00
C GLU A 625 6.74 -6.55 2.97
N GLY A 626 7.16 -6.11 4.16
CA GLY A 626 6.25 -5.63 5.21
C GLY A 626 6.15 -4.12 5.37
N SER A 627 7.01 -3.35 4.70
CA SER A 627 7.24 -1.92 4.95
C SER A 627 7.61 -1.59 6.41
N CYS A 628 8.18 -2.54 7.15
CA CYS A 628 8.70 -2.34 8.49
C CYS A 628 10.14 -1.82 8.38
N ARG A 629 10.31 -0.50 8.33
CA ARG A 629 11.61 0.16 8.10
C ARG A 629 12.64 -0.14 9.19
N ILE A 630 12.19 -0.40 10.41
CA ILE A 630 13.02 -0.71 11.57
C ILE A 630 12.54 -1.99 12.26
N ALA A 631 13.48 -2.71 12.85
CA ALA A 631 13.16 -3.69 13.88
C ALA A 631 12.87 -2.95 15.21
N PRO A 632 11.99 -3.49 16.07
CA PRO A 632 11.58 -2.79 17.29
C PRO A 632 12.68 -2.78 18.38
N TYR A 633 13.66 -3.69 18.28
CA TYR A 633 14.85 -3.79 19.13
C TYR A 633 16.02 -4.33 18.31
N VAL A 634 17.22 -4.38 18.90
CA VAL A 634 18.41 -4.97 18.27
C VAL A 634 18.19 -6.48 18.10
N PRO A 635 18.12 -7.02 16.88
CA PRO A 635 17.84 -8.43 16.67
C PRO A 635 18.92 -9.35 17.23
N ILE A 636 18.50 -10.49 17.76
CA ILE A 636 19.34 -11.41 18.53
C ILE A 636 19.46 -12.71 17.73
N PHE A 637 20.65 -12.99 17.21
CA PHE A 637 20.92 -14.21 16.43
C PHE A 637 22.03 -15.01 17.12
N GLY A 638 21.66 -15.84 18.10
CA GLY A 638 22.60 -16.61 18.91
C GLY A 638 22.72 -18.07 18.45
N SER A 639 23.88 -18.46 17.93
CA SER A 639 24.20 -19.84 17.55
C SER A 639 25.11 -20.54 18.57
N GLY A 640 24.89 -21.83 18.79
CA GLY A 640 25.64 -22.63 19.77
C GLY A 640 25.55 -22.01 21.16
N SER A 641 26.69 -21.84 21.83
CA SER A 641 26.75 -21.24 23.18
C SER A 641 26.18 -19.81 23.26
N ASN A 642 26.15 -19.05 22.14
CA ASN A 642 25.59 -17.70 22.13
C ASN A 642 24.09 -17.70 22.40
N GLY A 643 23.37 -18.80 22.11
CA GLY A 643 21.96 -18.94 22.43
C GLY A 643 21.65 -18.92 23.94
N ALA A 644 22.66 -18.99 24.82
CA ALA A 644 22.51 -18.80 26.27
C ALA A 644 22.63 -17.34 26.72
N ILE A 645 23.04 -16.42 25.83
CA ILE A 645 23.19 -14.99 26.12
C ILE A 645 21.88 -14.30 25.77
N LEU A 646 21.09 -13.95 26.78
CA LEU A 646 19.70 -13.54 26.60
C LEU A 646 19.52 -12.33 25.66
N HIS A 647 20.37 -11.31 25.80
CA HIS A 647 20.39 -10.11 24.95
C HIS A 647 21.67 -10.07 24.09
N TYR A 648 21.97 -11.15 23.37
CA TYR A 648 23.05 -11.18 22.35
C TYR A 648 22.75 -10.21 21.18
N GLY A 649 23.68 -9.99 20.27
CA GLY A 649 23.49 -9.13 19.08
C GLY A 649 23.80 -7.64 19.26
N HIS A 650 23.91 -7.16 20.51
CA HIS A 650 24.36 -5.80 20.78
C HIS A 650 25.81 -5.54 20.30
N ALA A 651 26.23 -4.28 20.26
CA ALA A 651 27.54 -3.89 19.70
C ALA A 651 28.77 -4.61 20.29
N GLY A 652 28.69 -5.09 21.53
CA GLY A 652 29.77 -5.87 22.17
C GLY A 652 29.79 -7.35 21.79
N ALA A 653 28.71 -7.85 21.18
CA ALA A 653 28.51 -9.23 20.77
C ALA A 653 27.64 -9.28 19.48
N PRO A 654 28.15 -8.74 18.35
CA PRO A 654 27.31 -8.21 17.26
C PRO A 654 26.94 -9.27 16.20
N ASN A 655 26.35 -10.40 16.63
CA ASN A 655 25.89 -11.46 15.71
C ASN A 655 27.00 -11.93 14.73
N SER A 656 28.21 -12.17 15.24
CA SER A 656 29.40 -12.39 14.39
C SER A 656 29.96 -13.80 14.42
N ARG A 657 29.30 -14.75 15.10
CA ARG A 657 29.72 -16.15 15.09
C ARG A 657 29.25 -16.83 13.80
N ARG A 658 30.11 -17.72 13.31
CA ARG A 658 29.80 -18.61 12.18
C ARG A 658 29.01 -19.80 12.70
N LEU A 659 27.91 -20.15 12.02
CA LEU A 659 27.10 -21.32 12.34
C LEU A 659 27.88 -22.61 12.04
N GLU A 660 27.95 -23.51 13.00
CA GLU A 660 28.58 -24.81 12.86
C GLU A 660 27.53 -25.95 12.86
N GLU A 661 27.85 -27.06 12.18
CA GLU A 661 26.96 -28.23 12.16
C GLU A 661 26.71 -28.74 13.59
N GLY A 662 25.44 -28.98 13.93
CA GLY A 662 25.04 -29.44 15.25
C GLY A 662 24.81 -28.33 16.28
N ASP A 663 25.02 -27.06 15.94
CA ASP A 663 24.57 -25.95 16.79
C ASP A 663 23.03 -25.86 16.85
N MET A 664 22.51 -25.41 17.98
CA MET A 664 21.19 -24.78 18.03
C MET A 664 21.32 -23.30 17.69
N VAL A 665 20.36 -22.77 16.94
CA VAL A 665 20.21 -21.34 16.69
C VAL A 665 18.99 -20.86 17.45
N LEU A 666 19.14 -19.75 18.16
CA LEU A 666 18.08 -18.96 18.75
C LEU A 666 18.03 -17.64 18.00
N VAL A 667 16.91 -17.39 17.33
CA VAL A 667 16.64 -16.13 16.63
C VAL A 667 15.50 -15.45 17.33
N ASP A 668 15.78 -14.34 17.98
CA ASP A 668 14.82 -13.45 18.61
C ASP A 668 14.83 -12.12 17.84
N ALA A 669 13.78 -11.92 17.05
CA ALA A 669 13.64 -10.77 16.17
C ALA A 669 12.17 -10.45 15.87
N GLY A 670 11.84 -9.16 15.87
CA GLY A 670 10.51 -8.64 15.60
C GLY A 670 10.46 -7.64 14.45
N ALA A 671 9.26 -7.24 14.06
CA ALA A 671 9.01 -6.18 13.09
C ALA A 671 8.24 -5.04 13.76
N GLU A 672 8.56 -3.79 13.39
CA GLU A 672 7.79 -2.62 13.81
C GLU A 672 7.04 -2.04 12.62
N TYR A 673 5.70 -2.10 12.69
CA TYR A 673 4.84 -1.50 11.68
C TYR A 673 4.00 -0.38 12.29
N TYR A 674 4.11 0.82 11.73
CA TYR A 674 3.41 2.01 12.24
C TYR A 674 3.57 2.16 13.76
N ARG A 675 4.81 2.00 14.26
CA ARG A 675 5.19 2.05 15.68
C ARG A 675 4.66 0.94 16.59
N TYR A 676 3.88 -0.01 16.08
CA TYR A 676 3.49 -1.19 16.86
C TYR A 676 4.47 -2.34 16.60
N SER A 677 4.99 -2.89 17.70
CA SER A 677 6.01 -3.93 17.69
C SER A 677 5.40 -5.33 17.66
N SER A 678 6.12 -6.26 17.03
CA SER A 678 6.04 -7.69 17.29
C SER A 678 7.31 -8.18 17.99
N ASP A 679 7.26 -9.32 18.65
CA ASP A 679 8.40 -9.92 19.34
C ASP A 679 8.35 -11.46 19.21
N ILE A 680 9.26 -12.02 18.42
CA ILE A 680 9.16 -13.44 18.06
C ILE A 680 10.53 -14.09 18.19
N THR A 681 10.58 -15.12 19.03
CA THR A 681 11.72 -16.03 19.14
C THR A 681 11.42 -17.38 18.50
N CYS A 682 12.30 -17.82 17.61
CA CYS A 682 12.33 -19.15 17.02
C CYS A 682 13.68 -19.83 17.27
N CYS A 683 13.63 -21.11 17.66
CA CYS A 683 14.82 -21.96 17.80
C CYS A 683 14.80 -23.13 16.83
N PHE A 684 15.95 -23.45 16.24
CA PHE A 684 16.09 -24.52 15.27
C PHE A 684 17.55 -24.97 15.12
N PRO A 685 17.81 -26.21 14.67
CA PRO A 685 19.16 -26.75 14.56
C PRO A 685 19.84 -26.34 13.25
N VAL A 686 21.11 -25.96 13.30
CA VAL A 686 21.93 -25.79 12.10
C VAL A 686 22.02 -27.14 11.38
N GLY A 687 21.74 -27.15 10.07
CA GLY A 687 21.67 -28.37 9.26
C GLY A 687 20.26 -28.97 9.12
N GLY A 688 19.26 -28.41 9.81
CA GLY A 688 17.84 -28.69 9.55
C GLY A 688 17.28 -29.97 10.16
N ARG A 689 18.01 -30.62 11.09
CA ARG A 689 17.54 -31.81 11.81
C ARG A 689 17.83 -31.73 13.30
N PHE A 690 16.84 -32.03 14.12
CA PHE A 690 17.02 -32.05 15.57
C PHE A 690 17.71 -33.35 15.98
N SER A 691 18.82 -33.22 16.73
CA SER A 691 19.40 -34.35 17.46
C SER A 691 18.51 -34.71 18.66
N ASP A 692 18.69 -35.90 19.24
CA ASP A 692 17.96 -36.30 20.45
C ASP A 692 18.21 -35.30 21.60
N LYS A 693 19.44 -34.79 21.69
CA LYS A 693 19.82 -33.74 22.65
C LYS A 693 19.06 -32.44 22.40
N HIS A 694 18.88 -32.02 21.15
CA HIS A 694 18.08 -30.84 20.81
C HIS A 694 16.61 -31.05 21.20
N LYS A 695 16.03 -32.22 20.89
CA LYS A 695 14.62 -32.54 21.17
C LYS A 695 14.28 -32.51 22.65
N VAL A 696 15.20 -32.96 23.53
CA VAL A 696 14.98 -32.91 24.99
C VAL A 696 14.65 -31.49 25.45
N VAL A 697 15.49 -30.52 25.09
CA VAL A 697 15.34 -29.12 25.54
C VAL A 697 14.23 -28.42 24.77
N TYR A 698 14.18 -28.60 23.44
CA TYR A 698 13.18 -27.96 22.60
C TYR A 698 11.75 -28.35 22.98
N ASN A 699 11.50 -29.65 23.19
CA ASN A 699 10.17 -30.12 23.56
C ASN A 699 9.78 -29.74 24.99
N ALA A 700 10.75 -29.60 25.90
CA ALA A 700 10.48 -29.08 27.25
C ALA A 700 9.95 -27.64 27.20
N VAL A 701 10.60 -26.78 26.41
CA VAL A 701 10.18 -25.38 26.22
C VAL A 701 8.86 -25.29 25.44
N LEU A 702 8.68 -26.11 24.40
CA LEU A 702 7.44 -26.17 23.63
C LEU A 702 6.25 -26.62 24.50
N ALA A 703 6.46 -27.60 25.39
CA ALA A 703 5.46 -28.03 26.35
C ALA A 703 5.10 -26.92 27.35
N ALA A 704 6.09 -26.18 27.84
CA ALA A 704 5.85 -25.04 28.73
C ALA A 704 5.07 -23.91 28.05
N SER A 705 5.43 -23.55 26.82
CA SER A 705 4.71 -22.54 26.00
C SER A 705 3.25 -22.97 25.81
N ARG A 706 3.01 -24.21 25.36
CA ARG A 706 1.65 -24.75 25.18
C ARG A 706 0.84 -24.81 26.47
N ALA A 707 1.48 -25.15 27.60
CA ALA A 707 0.81 -25.19 28.90
C ALA A 707 0.36 -23.78 29.33
N VAL A 708 1.19 -22.76 29.13
CA VAL A 708 0.83 -21.36 29.41
C VAL A 708 -0.29 -20.89 28.48
N LEU A 709 -0.14 -21.08 27.17
CA LEU A 709 -1.15 -20.67 26.18
C LEU A 709 -2.53 -21.31 26.46
N ALA A 710 -2.55 -22.55 26.95
CA ALA A 710 -3.78 -23.24 27.30
C ALA A 710 -4.41 -22.80 28.64
N ALA A 711 -3.59 -22.32 29.59
CA ALA A 711 -4.04 -21.98 30.94
C ALA A 711 -4.29 -20.48 31.16
N ALA A 712 -3.61 -19.62 30.40
CA ALA A 712 -3.69 -18.17 30.56
C ALA A 712 -4.98 -17.60 29.95
N GLY A 713 -5.61 -16.68 30.67
CA GLY A 713 -6.79 -15.96 30.24
C GLY A 713 -7.19 -14.89 31.24
N PRO A 714 -8.33 -14.22 31.04
CA PRO A 714 -8.83 -13.23 32.00
C PRO A 714 -8.93 -13.81 33.42
N GLY A 715 -8.33 -13.12 34.39
CA GLY A 715 -8.28 -13.55 35.80
C GLY A 715 -7.05 -14.35 36.20
N SER A 716 -6.22 -14.81 35.25
CA SER A 716 -4.96 -15.49 35.56
C SER A 716 -3.91 -14.51 36.09
N ALA A 717 -3.25 -14.81 37.21
CA ALA A 717 -2.10 -14.02 37.67
C ALA A 717 -0.86 -14.37 36.84
N TRP A 718 -0.18 -13.38 36.26
CA TRP A 718 0.99 -13.62 35.41
C TRP A 718 2.14 -14.37 36.13
N PRO A 719 2.44 -14.11 37.42
CA PRO A 719 3.42 -14.89 38.17
C PRO A 719 3.08 -16.39 38.24
N ASP A 720 1.80 -16.76 38.31
CA ASP A 720 1.39 -18.17 38.36
C ASP A 720 1.66 -18.87 37.02
N MET A 721 1.52 -18.14 35.90
CA MET A 721 1.87 -18.67 34.58
C MET A 721 3.38 -18.91 34.45
N HIS A 722 4.21 -18.02 35.04
CA HIS A 722 5.66 -18.24 35.11
C HIS A 722 6.00 -19.51 35.88
N LEU A 723 5.38 -19.73 37.04
CA LEU A 723 5.55 -20.94 37.83
C LEU A 723 5.06 -22.20 37.10
N LEU A 724 3.97 -22.09 36.32
CA LEU A 724 3.48 -23.17 35.48
C LEU A 724 4.49 -23.55 34.40
N ALA A 725 5.08 -22.57 33.70
CA ALA A 725 6.11 -22.81 32.70
C ALA A 725 7.34 -23.50 33.32
N GLU A 726 7.85 -22.97 34.44
CA GLU A 726 8.99 -23.57 35.16
C GLU A 726 8.69 -25.01 35.58
N ARG A 727 7.53 -25.26 36.18
CA ARG A 727 7.11 -26.61 36.60
C ARG A 727 7.09 -27.58 35.42
N THR A 728 6.49 -27.19 34.31
CA THR A 728 6.42 -28.02 33.09
C THR A 728 7.80 -28.33 32.55
N MET A 729 8.70 -27.35 32.49
CA MET A 729 10.08 -27.57 32.05
C MET A 729 10.86 -28.47 33.01
N LEU A 730 10.78 -28.23 34.32
CA LEU A 730 11.46 -29.05 35.34
C LEU A 730 10.98 -30.51 35.29
N SER A 731 9.68 -30.74 35.04
CA SER A 731 9.15 -32.09 34.83
C SER A 731 9.78 -32.75 33.61
N ALA A 732 9.83 -32.05 32.47
CA ALA A 732 10.43 -32.60 31.25
C ALA A 732 11.94 -32.87 31.40
N LEU A 733 12.69 -32.00 32.08
CA LEU A 733 14.11 -32.19 32.38
C LEU A 733 14.35 -33.34 33.37
N LYS A 734 13.43 -33.57 34.32
CA LYS A 734 13.44 -34.75 35.19
C LYS A 734 13.23 -36.02 34.36
N ASP A 735 12.23 -36.04 33.48
CA ASP A 735 11.91 -37.21 32.65
C ASP A 735 13.04 -37.57 31.69
N SER A 736 13.85 -36.60 31.25
CA SER A 736 15.06 -36.83 30.45
C SER A 736 16.29 -37.27 31.26
N GLY A 737 16.17 -37.33 32.59
CA GLY A 737 17.25 -37.69 33.52
C GLY A 737 18.27 -36.58 33.77
N LEU A 738 18.00 -35.33 33.39
CA LEU A 738 18.86 -34.18 33.75
C LEU A 738 18.67 -33.76 35.21
N LEU A 739 17.44 -33.97 35.72
CA LEU A 739 17.06 -33.70 37.10
C LEU A 739 16.55 -34.96 37.80
N ARG A 740 16.51 -34.95 39.13
CA ARG A 740 15.99 -36.03 39.98
C ARG A 740 15.29 -35.47 41.22
N GLY A 741 14.41 -36.26 41.84
CA GLY A 741 13.61 -35.82 42.99
C GLY A 741 12.22 -35.31 42.60
N GLU A 742 11.52 -34.65 43.52
CA GLU A 742 10.15 -34.19 43.32
C GLU A 742 10.09 -32.78 42.71
N VAL A 743 9.23 -32.59 41.71
CA VAL A 743 9.14 -31.32 40.96
C VAL A 743 8.61 -30.19 41.85
N ASP A 744 7.69 -30.49 42.78
CA ASP A 744 7.20 -29.51 43.74
C ASP A 744 8.32 -28.94 44.62
N ASP A 745 9.25 -29.79 45.05
CA ASP A 745 10.40 -29.36 45.84
C ASP A 745 11.37 -28.52 45.01
N MET A 746 11.57 -28.86 43.73
CA MET A 746 12.38 -28.06 42.80
C MET A 746 11.79 -26.66 42.58
N VAL A 747 10.47 -26.57 42.37
CA VAL A 747 9.76 -25.29 42.20
C VAL A 747 9.86 -24.44 43.47
N LYS A 748 9.65 -25.06 44.65
CA LYS A 748 9.79 -24.39 45.95
C LYS A 748 11.22 -23.90 46.20
N ALA A 749 12.22 -24.66 45.76
CA ALA A 749 13.63 -24.27 45.82
C ALA A 749 14.02 -23.22 44.75
N ARG A 750 13.08 -22.79 43.89
CA ARG A 750 13.31 -21.87 42.77
C ARG A 750 14.38 -22.38 41.79
N LEU A 751 14.49 -23.70 41.62
CA LEU A 751 15.44 -24.32 40.69
C LEU A 751 15.15 -23.93 39.23
N GLY A 752 13.88 -23.65 38.90
CA GLY A 752 13.48 -23.18 37.56
C GLY A 752 14.26 -21.95 37.09
N ALA A 753 14.57 -21.03 38.00
CA ALA A 753 15.31 -19.80 37.71
C ALA A 753 16.78 -20.04 37.28
N VAL A 754 17.34 -21.23 37.53
CA VAL A 754 18.67 -21.62 37.02
C VAL A 754 18.61 -21.83 35.51
N PHE A 755 17.52 -22.42 35.01
CA PHE A 755 17.31 -22.74 33.61
C PHE A 755 16.53 -21.66 32.85
N GLN A 756 15.70 -20.87 33.54
CA GLN A 756 14.99 -19.69 33.00
C GLN A 756 15.19 -18.48 33.93
N PRO A 757 16.32 -17.76 33.81
CA PRO A 757 16.61 -16.64 34.70
C PRO A 757 15.81 -15.35 34.39
N HIS A 758 15.13 -15.29 33.24
CA HIS A 758 14.30 -14.17 32.81
C HIS A 758 12.81 -14.41 33.12
N GLY A 759 12.00 -13.34 33.03
CA GLY A 759 10.55 -13.44 33.16
C GLY A 759 9.92 -14.29 32.05
N LEU A 760 8.71 -14.81 32.29
CA LEU A 760 8.00 -15.60 31.27
C LEU A 760 7.56 -14.79 30.05
N GLY A 761 7.47 -13.48 30.20
CA GLY A 761 7.02 -12.56 29.16
C GLY A 761 6.61 -11.23 29.75
N HIS A 762 6.19 -10.34 28.87
CA HIS A 762 5.94 -8.93 29.17
C HIS A 762 4.82 -8.37 28.33
N LEU A 763 4.29 -7.21 28.74
CA LEU A 763 3.36 -6.47 27.90
C LEU A 763 4.07 -6.03 26.61
N LEU A 764 3.33 -6.03 25.51
CA LEU A 764 3.80 -5.68 24.17
C LEU A 764 2.84 -4.69 23.51
N GLY A 765 3.36 -3.72 22.76
CA GLY A 765 2.55 -2.69 22.11
C GLY A 765 3.37 -1.76 21.24
N ILE A 766 3.31 -0.45 21.52
CA ILE A 766 4.13 0.55 20.82
C ILE A 766 5.64 0.39 21.13
N GLU A 767 5.94 -0.12 22.33
CA GLU A 767 7.28 -0.54 22.69
C GLU A 767 7.27 -2.07 22.87
N THR A 768 8.42 -2.70 22.63
CA THR A 768 8.61 -4.15 22.83
C THR A 768 8.32 -4.54 24.28
N HIS A 769 9.01 -3.88 25.21
CA HIS A 769 8.65 -3.89 26.63
C HIS A 769 7.67 -2.74 26.90
N ASP A 770 6.37 -3.01 26.72
CA ASP A 770 5.34 -1.99 26.82
C ASP A 770 5.06 -1.58 28.28
N VAL A 771 4.54 -0.38 28.45
CA VAL A 771 4.35 0.25 29.78
C VAL A 771 3.24 -0.43 30.60
N GLY A 772 3.27 -0.20 31.91
CA GLY A 772 2.15 -0.51 32.81
C GLY A 772 2.16 -1.90 33.44
N GLY A 773 3.28 -2.60 33.34
CA GLY A 773 3.48 -3.89 34.01
C GLY A 773 3.49 -3.80 35.53
N TYR A 774 3.94 -2.67 36.10
CA TYR A 774 3.93 -2.35 37.52
C TYR A 774 3.46 -0.90 37.75
N GLY A 775 2.95 -0.62 38.95
CA GLY A 775 2.43 0.70 39.30
C GLY A 775 1.56 0.67 40.54
N GLU A 776 0.98 1.83 40.88
CA GLU A 776 0.08 1.98 42.01
C GLU A 776 -1.16 1.09 41.86
N GLY A 777 -1.52 0.37 42.92
CA GLY A 777 -2.68 -0.54 42.94
C GLY A 777 -2.46 -1.88 42.24
N LEU A 778 -1.28 -2.13 41.67
CA LEU A 778 -0.92 -3.42 41.06
C LEU A 778 -0.08 -4.28 42.02
N PRO A 779 -0.05 -5.61 41.82
CA PRO A 779 0.82 -6.48 42.60
C PRO A 779 2.29 -6.05 42.50
N PRO A 780 3.05 -6.08 43.61
CA PRO A 780 4.44 -5.66 43.60
C PRO A 780 5.32 -6.69 42.86
N ARG A 781 6.48 -6.22 42.40
CA ARG A 781 7.52 -7.09 41.82
C ARG A 781 8.07 -8.03 42.89
N SER A 782 7.99 -9.34 42.63
CA SER A 782 8.59 -10.36 43.50
C SER A 782 10.10 -10.16 43.61
N GLN A 783 10.69 -10.59 44.71
CA GLN A 783 12.15 -10.58 44.91
C GLN A 783 12.79 -11.96 44.70
N GLU A 784 11.97 -12.99 44.44
CA GLU A 784 12.44 -14.35 44.24
C GLU A 784 13.19 -14.50 42.90
N PRO A 785 14.17 -15.42 42.80
CA PRO A 785 14.84 -15.76 41.53
C PRO A 785 13.84 -16.11 40.42
N GLY A 786 14.13 -15.65 39.19
CA GLY A 786 13.23 -15.75 38.03
C GLY A 786 12.10 -14.71 38.09
N LEU A 787 11.24 -14.79 39.12
CA LEU A 787 10.06 -13.92 39.28
C LEU A 787 10.40 -12.43 39.39
N LYS A 788 11.56 -12.07 39.97
CA LYS A 788 12.01 -10.67 40.03
C LYS A 788 12.26 -10.04 38.64
N SER A 789 12.53 -10.89 37.65
CA SER A 789 12.77 -10.50 36.25
C SER A 789 11.48 -10.41 35.42
N LEU A 790 10.30 -10.76 35.97
CA LEU A 790 9.02 -10.54 35.29
C LEU A 790 8.81 -9.06 35.03
N ARG A 791 8.34 -8.68 33.83
CA ARG A 791 8.04 -7.26 33.54
C ARG A 791 6.63 -6.86 33.93
N THR A 792 5.81 -7.82 34.36
CA THR A 792 4.52 -7.55 34.98
C THR A 792 4.17 -8.61 36.02
N ALA A 793 3.46 -8.21 37.08
CA ALA A 793 2.82 -9.13 38.01
C ALA A 793 1.29 -9.03 37.98
N ARG A 794 0.74 -8.46 36.90
CA ARG A 794 -0.69 -8.21 36.78
C ARG A 794 -1.50 -9.51 36.73
N VAL A 795 -2.76 -9.37 37.11
CA VAL A 795 -3.80 -10.30 36.69
C VAL A 795 -4.16 -9.95 35.25
N LEU A 796 -4.22 -10.96 34.39
CA LEU A 796 -4.54 -10.78 32.98
C LEU A 796 -6.00 -10.35 32.82
N GLU A 797 -6.21 -9.41 31.91
CA GLU A 797 -7.53 -8.88 31.56
C GLU A 797 -7.64 -8.83 30.04
N GLU A 798 -8.87 -8.87 29.52
CA GLU A 798 -9.12 -8.83 28.08
C GLU A 798 -8.48 -7.58 27.44
N ASN A 799 -7.95 -7.76 26.23
CA ASN A 799 -7.22 -6.78 25.43
C ASN A 799 -5.82 -6.39 25.94
N MET A 800 -5.31 -7.02 26.99
CA MET A 800 -3.86 -7.00 27.22
C MET A 800 -3.17 -7.79 26.11
N VAL A 801 -2.06 -7.24 25.61
CA VAL A 801 -1.18 -7.94 24.66
C VAL A 801 0.16 -8.16 25.34
N LEU A 802 0.67 -9.39 25.28
CA LEU A 802 1.89 -9.81 25.95
C LEU A 802 2.62 -10.92 25.19
N THR A 803 3.92 -11.05 25.44
CA THR A 803 4.72 -12.18 24.99
C THR A 803 4.54 -13.39 25.91
N VAL A 804 4.62 -14.60 25.32
CA VAL A 804 4.75 -15.87 26.04
C VAL A 804 6.06 -16.51 25.59
N GLU A 805 7.11 -16.35 26.36
CA GLU A 805 8.50 -16.65 25.95
C GLU A 805 9.24 -17.57 26.94
N PRO A 806 8.71 -18.75 27.33
CA PRO A 806 9.49 -19.66 28.16
C PRO A 806 10.80 -20.04 27.46
N GLY A 807 11.83 -20.27 28.26
CA GLY A 807 13.16 -20.62 27.76
C GLY A 807 13.96 -21.47 28.72
N CYS A 808 14.78 -22.36 28.17
CA CYS A 808 15.65 -23.25 28.91
C CYS A 808 17.09 -23.08 28.40
N TYR A 809 17.98 -22.61 29.26
CA TYR A 809 19.37 -22.29 28.94
C TYR A 809 20.34 -23.05 29.84
N PHE A 810 21.51 -23.34 29.30
CA PHE A 810 22.63 -23.94 30.05
C PHE A 810 23.70 -22.88 30.25
N ILE A 811 23.48 -22.01 31.23
CA ILE A 811 24.33 -20.86 31.54
C ILE A 811 25.35 -21.26 32.61
N ASP A 812 26.62 -21.36 32.24
CA ASP A 812 27.67 -21.92 33.11
C ASP A 812 27.74 -21.30 34.52
N PRO A 813 27.74 -19.96 34.69
CA PRO A 813 27.75 -19.37 36.04
C PRO A 813 26.55 -19.75 36.92
N LEU A 814 25.35 -19.94 36.33
CA LEU A 814 24.16 -20.32 37.07
C LEU A 814 24.18 -21.82 37.42
N LEU A 815 24.61 -22.65 36.48
CA LEU A 815 24.77 -24.09 36.70
C LEU A 815 25.83 -24.38 37.77
N ASP A 816 26.97 -23.68 37.72
CA ASP A 816 28.04 -23.82 38.71
C ASP A 816 27.57 -23.42 40.11
N ALA A 817 26.85 -22.30 40.22
CA ALA A 817 26.26 -21.86 41.48
C ALA A 817 25.24 -22.88 42.02
N ALA A 818 24.37 -23.41 41.16
CA ALA A 818 23.35 -24.38 41.54
C ALA A 818 23.95 -25.76 41.92
N LEU A 819 25.02 -26.19 41.26
CA LEU A 819 25.76 -27.41 41.62
C LEU A 819 26.49 -27.29 42.96
N ALA A 820 26.87 -26.06 43.35
CA ALA A 820 27.50 -25.77 44.63
C ALA A 820 26.49 -25.50 45.77
N ASP A 821 25.27 -25.09 45.44
CA ASP A 821 24.22 -24.79 46.42
C ASP A 821 23.59 -26.08 47.01
N PRO A 822 23.67 -26.31 48.32
CA PRO A 822 23.04 -27.46 48.98
C PRO A 822 21.52 -27.56 48.76
N ALA A 823 20.84 -26.45 48.44
CA ALA A 823 19.41 -26.44 48.14
C ALA A 823 19.08 -26.91 46.70
N HIS A 824 20.02 -26.80 45.76
CA HIS A 824 19.82 -27.16 44.35
C HIS A 824 20.54 -28.44 43.94
N ALA A 825 21.77 -28.63 44.41
CA ALA A 825 22.64 -29.75 44.05
C ALA A 825 21.99 -31.15 44.17
N PRO A 826 21.12 -31.44 45.17
CA PRO A 826 20.43 -32.73 45.24
C PRO A 826 19.55 -33.04 44.01
N PHE A 827 18.98 -32.02 43.38
CA PHE A 827 18.09 -32.18 42.23
C PHE A 827 18.82 -32.32 40.90
N LEU A 828 20.07 -31.86 40.81
CA LEU A 828 20.86 -31.88 39.58
C LEU A 828 21.59 -33.23 39.41
N VAL A 829 21.72 -33.69 38.17
CA VAL A 829 22.53 -34.87 37.79
C VAL A 829 23.80 -34.38 37.07
N PRO A 830 24.93 -34.17 37.78
CA PRO A 830 26.07 -33.40 37.27
C PRO A 830 26.65 -33.92 35.96
N GLU A 831 26.78 -35.24 35.83
CA GLU A 831 27.27 -35.91 34.63
C GLU A 831 26.38 -35.68 33.41
N ARG A 832 25.05 -35.64 33.61
CA ARG A 832 24.09 -35.35 32.54
C ARG A 832 24.09 -33.86 32.19
N ILE A 833 24.18 -32.98 33.18
CA ILE A 833 24.29 -31.53 32.96
C ILE A 833 25.57 -31.18 32.18
N ALA A 834 26.68 -31.85 32.47
CA ALA A 834 27.95 -31.64 31.77
C ALA A 834 27.84 -31.88 30.25
N GLU A 835 27.02 -32.84 29.82
CA GLU A 835 26.77 -33.09 28.40
C GLU A 835 26.13 -31.89 27.69
N TYR A 836 25.41 -31.02 28.41
CA TYR A 836 24.69 -29.86 27.86
C TYR A 836 25.44 -28.53 28.01
N ARG A 837 26.65 -28.50 28.58
CA ARG A 837 27.46 -27.28 28.55
C ARG A 837 27.81 -26.90 27.12
N GLY A 838 27.76 -25.60 26.84
CA GLY A 838 27.92 -25.06 25.49
C GLY A 838 26.74 -25.32 24.54
N PHE A 839 25.64 -25.96 24.99
CA PHE A 839 24.42 -26.14 24.19
C PHE A 839 23.79 -24.80 23.78
N GLY A 840 23.98 -23.75 24.58
CA GLY A 840 23.24 -22.50 24.46
C GLY A 840 21.92 -22.60 25.21
N GLY A 841 20.82 -22.42 24.49
CA GLY A 841 19.47 -22.59 25.02
C GLY A 841 18.40 -22.58 23.95
N VAL A 842 17.17 -22.79 24.38
CA VAL A 842 15.97 -22.68 23.55
C VAL A 842 15.02 -21.68 24.19
N ARG A 843 14.45 -20.79 23.38
CA ARG A 843 13.32 -19.93 23.73
C ARG A 843 12.27 -20.03 22.62
N ILE A 844 11.01 -20.12 23.01
CA ILE A 844 9.87 -20.13 22.08
C ILE A 844 8.95 -19.01 22.52
N GLU A 845 8.81 -18.00 21.68
CA GLU A 845 8.11 -16.78 22.05
C GLU A 845 6.97 -16.44 21.10
N ASP A 846 5.79 -16.26 21.69
CA ASP A 846 4.57 -15.92 20.99
C ASP A 846 3.99 -14.56 21.44
N ASP A 847 3.71 -13.69 20.47
CA ASP A 847 2.90 -12.49 20.70
C ASP A 847 1.45 -12.90 20.89
N CYS A 848 0.83 -12.49 22.00
CA CYS A 848 -0.50 -12.96 22.36
C CYS A 848 -1.42 -11.86 22.85
N VAL A 849 -2.70 -11.91 22.44
CA VAL A 849 -3.77 -11.09 23.01
C VAL A 849 -4.62 -11.91 23.98
N VAL A 850 -4.93 -11.34 25.14
CA VAL A 850 -5.92 -11.89 26.07
C VAL A 850 -7.31 -11.60 25.52
N THR A 851 -8.08 -12.65 25.23
CA THR A 851 -9.48 -12.57 24.80
C THR A 851 -10.41 -13.05 25.92
N ALA A 852 -11.70 -12.82 25.80
CA ALA A 852 -12.70 -13.43 26.67
C ALA A 852 -12.63 -14.98 26.78
N ARG A 853 -11.98 -15.66 25.82
CA ARG A 853 -11.87 -17.14 25.78
C ARG A 853 -10.53 -17.68 26.27
N GLY A 854 -9.57 -16.82 26.58
CA GLY A 854 -8.19 -17.20 26.90
C GLY A 854 -7.18 -16.44 26.06
N LEU A 855 -5.97 -16.94 26.00
CA LEU A 855 -4.85 -16.32 25.29
C LEU A 855 -4.82 -16.76 23.82
N GLU A 856 -4.70 -15.81 22.89
CA GLU A 856 -4.64 -16.07 21.45
C GLU A 856 -3.33 -15.52 20.86
N SER A 857 -2.55 -16.38 20.19
CA SER A 857 -1.29 -15.97 19.55
C SER A 857 -1.52 -15.32 18.17
N PHE A 858 -0.70 -14.31 17.85
CA PHE A 858 -0.60 -13.71 16.53
C PHE A 858 0.30 -14.51 15.58
N ASN A 859 1.20 -15.32 16.13
CA ASN A 859 2.34 -15.86 15.41
C ASN A 859 1.93 -16.94 14.41
N CYS A 860 2.57 -16.92 13.25
CA CYS A 860 2.40 -17.95 12.22
C CYS A 860 3.76 -18.52 11.83
N VAL A 861 4.41 -19.19 12.78
CA VAL A 861 5.72 -19.84 12.60
C VAL A 861 5.63 -21.35 12.91
N PRO A 862 6.50 -22.20 12.32
CA PRO A 862 6.54 -23.61 12.67
C PRO A 862 7.03 -23.80 14.11
N ARG A 863 6.33 -24.66 14.88
CA ARG A 863 6.64 -24.93 16.30
C ARG A 863 6.85 -26.41 16.61
N ASP A 864 6.17 -27.32 15.93
CA ASP A 864 6.48 -28.74 16.09
C ASP A 864 7.82 -29.07 15.41
N VAL A 865 8.55 -30.03 15.97
CA VAL A 865 9.87 -30.44 15.47
C VAL A 865 9.79 -30.79 13.98
N GLU A 866 8.79 -31.56 13.58
CA GLU A 866 8.58 -31.98 12.19
C GLU A 866 8.31 -30.79 11.27
N ASP A 867 7.66 -29.75 11.78
CA ASP A 867 7.30 -28.56 11.00
C ASP A 867 8.51 -27.66 10.78
N VAL A 868 9.32 -27.50 11.82
CA VAL A 868 10.60 -26.78 11.74
C VAL A 868 11.53 -27.51 10.76
N GLU A 869 11.70 -28.83 10.88
CA GLU A 869 12.53 -29.63 9.97
C GLU A 869 12.02 -29.52 8.52
N ALA A 870 10.70 -29.58 8.29
CA ALA A 870 10.11 -29.46 6.96
C ALA A 870 10.36 -28.08 6.35
N VAL A 871 10.17 -27.00 7.12
CA VAL A 871 10.39 -25.62 6.66
C VAL A 871 11.86 -25.40 6.33
N MET A 872 12.78 -25.86 7.18
CA MET A 872 14.22 -25.79 6.92
C MET A 872 14.62 -26.58 5.67
N ALA A 873 13.94 -27.68 5.37
CA ALA A 873 14.10 -28.43 4.13
C ALA A 873 13.47 -27.75 2.89
N GLY A 874 12.87 -26.57 3.04
CA GLY A 874 12.30 -25.77 1.96
C GLY A 874 10.79 -25.95 1.74
N ALA A 875 10.07 -26.61 2.66
CA ALA A 875 8.62 -26.64 2.60
C ALA A 875 8.01 -25.23 2.78
N PRO A 876 6.88 -24.93 2.13
CA PRO A 876 6.17 -23.69 2.36
C PRO A 876 5.54 -23.67 3.77
N TRP A 877 5.37 -22.46 4.32
CA TRP A 877 4.64 -22.22 5.56
C TRP A 877 3.71 -21.00 5.39
N PRO A 878 2.48 -21.03 5.94
CA PRO A 878 1.82 -22.17 6.60
C PRO A 878 1.59 -23.35 5.63
N LYS A 879 1.33 -24.54 6.18
CA LYS A 879 0.97 -25.72 5.37
C LYS A 879 -0.30 -25.42 4.57
N GLN A 880 -0.29 -25.70 3.26
CA GLN A 880 -1.43 -25.49 2.35
C GLN A 880 -2.60 -26.42 2.62
#